data_AF-A0A239HZR3-F1
#
_entry.id   AF-A0A239HZR3-F1
#
_cell.length_a   1.000
_cell.length_b   1.000
_cell.length_c   1.000
_cell.angle_alpha   90.00
_cell.angle_beta   90.00
_cell.angle_gamma   90.00
#
_symmetry.space_group_name_H-M   'P 1'
#
loop_
_entity.id
_entity.type
_entity.pdbx_description
1 polymer ?
#
loop_
_entity_poly.entity_id
_entity_poly.type
_entity_poly.pdbx_seq_one_letter_code
_entity_poly.pdbx_strand_id
1 'polypeptide(L)'
;MNQHQWRICFLFNAQRHQLLHGVSTAAHLARRDDFDVHIISPNAGHIAYARHLVEELGGAPIHYEIANTPMLRIARRLHGSSNPPKLLTLATLARKLNRFDAIALPERTSIFLKRLGVTRPAFIHLDHGAGDRAAGFDRRIRDFDLALMAGEKTRARLEREGLIHEGRHAIVGYPKFEAADAARDRNWRPFANDKPIVLYNPHFSTLGSWDRFGVPVVEAFAEDDRYNLIVAPHVRLLDGRRGRDRWADLVRRFGQHPNILLDAGSDRSIDMSYTALADIYLGDVSSQIYEFLRTPKPCLFLDAHDIAWEKDENYAHWHFGPVLRSTAGLLDAIDAARASHADYLPAQQAAFAETFAIGDRPCGDRAADAIADFLAGWHGRHPALSHHGAPMRHVPASIAAIALLAACGAAGDESNAATPKTDDKPFVTTVMADFDSPWAMTFLPDGRILVTEKDGRMLLVSADAKSRAPLDGIPAVDSAGQGALMDVVLHPKFAENRLVYFSFSEKGTGGKGVALARGVLVDGAKPALDKVTVIFRGTPYVDGDGHYSGRIAFAPDGHLFFTNGERQKFDPAQDPKATLGKVLRLNDDGTPAAGNPLTAKGFHPAVWSYGHRNLLGIAFDAQGNLWEQEMGPRHGDELNLILPGRNYGYPIVSNGDHYDGRPIPDHDTRPDLEAPKLFWNPAISPAGLMIYSGALFPAWQNSAFIGAMNAPGLVRVQLDGTNARKADQWDMDGQRIREVEQGPDGAVWLLEDGNRGSQGRLLRLTPKG
;
A
#
# COMPACT_ATOMS: atom_id res chain seq x y z
N MET A 1 -30.33 -34.57 28.34
CA MET A 1 -29.33 -33.49 28.48
C MET A 1 -29.39 -32.70 27.19
N ASN A 2 -29.79 -31.43 27.22
CA ASN A 2 -29.79 -30.58 26.03
C ASN A 2 -28.32 -30.39 25.61
N GLN A 3 -27.90 -30.99 24.49
CA GLN A 3 -26.62 -30.69 23.89
C GLN A 3 -26.62 -29.20 23.51
N HIS A 4 -25.57 -28.49 23.91
CA HIS A 4 -25.40 -27.08 23.56
C HIS A 4 -25.23 -26.97 22.05
N GLN A 5 -26.11 -26.24 21.38
CA GLN A 5 -26.00 -26.00 19.92
C GLN A 5 -25.15 -24.76 19.69
N TRP A 6 -23.98 -24.92 19.06
CA TRP A 6 -23.04 -23.86 18.78
C TRP A 6 -23.51 -22.98 17.64
N ARG A 7 -23.54 -21.66 17.86
CA ARG A 7 -23.90 -20.68 16.84
C ARG A 7 -22.64 -20.14 16.19
N ILE A 8 -22.43 -20.47 14.92
CA ILE A 8 -21.23 -20.06 14.16
C ILE A 8 -21.58 -19.17 12.98
N CYS A 9 -20.84 -18.09 12.81
CA CYS A 9 -20.98 -17.16 11.69
C CYS A 9 -19.77 -17.27 10.73
N PHE A 10 -20.02 -17.64 9.49
CA PHE A 10 -19.09 -17.48 8.38
C PHE A 10 -19.29 -16.09 7.75
N LEU A 11 -18.33 -15.19 7.98
CA LEU A 11 -18.44 -13.80 7.53
C LEU A 11 -17.62 -13.59 6.23
N PHE A 12 -18.32 -13.38 5.11
CA PHE A 12 -17.71 -13.10 3.81
C PHE A 12 -17.89 -11.62 3.42
N ASN A 13 -16.93 -10.78 3.81
CA ASN A 13 -16.98 -9.32 3.60
C ASN A 13 -15.88 -8.75 2.71
N ALA A 14 -15.09 -9.60 2.05
CA ALA A 14 -14.07 -9.22 1.08
C ALA A 14 -14.42 -9.79 -0.31
N GLN A 15 -13.45 -10.14 -1.17
CA GLN A 15 -13.72 -10.55 -2.55
C GLN A 15 -14.45 -11.90 -2.65
N ARG A 16 -15.26 -12.06 -3.69
CA ARG A 16 -16.12 -13.23 -3.92
C ARG A 16 -15.39 -14.58 -3.96
N HIS A 17 -14.13 -14.63 -4.39
CA HIS A 17 -13.35 -15.89 -4.43
C HIS A 17 -13.16 -16.51 -3.04
N GLN A 18 -13.21 -15.72 -1.97
CA GLN A 18 -13.02 -16.21 -0.61
C GLN A 18 -14.14 -17.16 -0.17
N LEU A 19 -15.31 -17.12 -0.81
CA LEU A 19 -16.42 -18.04 -0.52
C LEU A 19 -16.02 -19.50 -0.71
N LEU A 20 -15.25 -19.80 -1.76
CA LEU A 20 -14.82 -21.16 -2.06
C LEU A 20 -13.96 -21.77 -0.95
N HIS A 21 -13.30 -20.95 -0.12
CA HIS A 21 -12.43 -21.42 0.95
C HIS A 21 -13.16 -21.75 2.25
N GLY A 22 -14.44 -21.37 2.40
CA GLY A 22 -15.18 -21.57 3.64
C GLY A 22 -16.58 -22.16 3.49
N VAL A 23 -17.18 -22.12 2.30
CA VAL A 23 -18.56 -22.59 2.10
C VAL A 23 -18.71 -24.09 2.29
N SER A 24 -17.75 -24.91 1.84
CA SER A 24 -17.78 -26.35 2.08
C SER A 24 -17.70 -26.67 3.57
N THR A 25 -16.80 -26.01 4.31
CA THR A 25 -16.74 -26.12 5.79
C THR A 25 -18.06 -25.74 6.45
N ALA A 26 -18.71 -24.65 6.01
CA ALA A 26 -20.00 -24.22 6.53
C ALA A 26 -21.11 -25.27 6.26
N ALA A 27 -21.12 -25.87 5.07
CA ALA A 27 -22.09 -26.91 4.69
C ALA A 27 -21.94 -28.17 5.54
N HIS A 28 -20.71 -28.62 5.79
CA HIS A 28 -20.44 -29.80 6.63
C HIS A 28 -20.77 -29.57 8.10
N LEU A 29 -20.44 -28.40 8.66
CA LEU A 29 -20.88 -28.04 10.02
C LEU A 29 -22.41 -28.00 10.13
N ALA A 30 -23.09 -27.41 9.15
CA ALA A 30 -24.55 -27.26 9.18
C ALA A 30 -25.31 -28.59 9.11
N ARG A 31 -24.67 -29.67 8.64
CA ARG A 31 -25.27 -31.02 8.63
C ARG A 31 -25.22 -31.70 9.99
N ARG A 32 -24.49 -31.14 10.95
CA ARG A 32 -24.41 -31.67 12.30
C ARG A 32 -25.46 -31.00 13.19
N ASP A 33 -26.15 -31.79 14.01
CA ASP A 33 -27.23 -31.31 14.88
C ASP A 33 -26.75 -30.34 15.98
N ASP A 34 -25.45 -30.37 16.30
CA ASP A 34 -24.80 -29.54 17.32
C ASP A 34 -24.44 -28.12 16.83
N PHE A 35 -24.76 -27.75 15.57
CA PHE A 35 -24.44 -26.43 15.01
C PHE A 35 -25.64 -25.68 14.42
N ASP A 36 -25.72 -24.38 14.70
CA ASP A 36 -26.56 -23.38 14.05
C ASP A 36 -25.64 -22.48 13.19
N VAL A 37 -25.60 -22.73 11.87
CA VAL A 37 -24.63 -22.11 10.95
C VAL A 37 -25.24 -20.94 10.19
N HIS A 38 -24.55 -19.80 10.24
CA HIS A 38 -24.94 -18.57 9.57
C HIS A 38 -23.87 -18.14 8.56
N ILE A 39 -24.29 -17.80 7.34
CA ILE A 39 -23.44 -17.11 6.35
C ILE A 39 -23.92 -15.66 6.25
N ILE A 40 -23.04 -14.73 6.59
CA ILE A 40 -23.32 -13.28 6.54
C ILE A 40 -22.41 -12.61 5.53
N SER A 41 -22.99 -11.76 4.68
CA SER A 41 -22.23 -10.93 3.74
C SER A 41 -22.91 -9.58 3.50
N PRO A 42 -22.16 -8.47 3.33
CA PRO A 42 -22.73 -7.21 2.87
C PRO A 42 -23.10 -7.21 1.38
N ASN A 43 -22.85 -8.29 0.64
CA ASN A 43 -23.07 -8.37 -0.80
C ASN A 43 -24.10 -9.46 -1.12
N ALA A 44 -25.20 -9.07 -1.75
CA ALA A 44 -26.27 -9.99 -2.14
C ALA A 44 -25.79 -11.06 -3.13
N GLY A 45 -24.86 -10.71 -4.03
CA GLY A 45 -24.23 -11.64 -4.97
C GLY A 45 -23.36 -12.68 -4.28
N HIS A 46 -22.72 -12.35 -3.16
CA HIS A 46 -22.03 -13.37 -2.34
C HIS A 46 -23.03 -14.35 -1.74
N ILE A 47 -24.16 -13.86 -1.21
CA ILE A 47 -25.18 -14.75 -0.64
C ILE A 47 -25.79 -15.66 -1.71
N ALA A 48 -26.11 -15.13 -2.89
CA ALA A 48 -26.60 -15.92 -4.01
C ALA A 48 -25.59 -17.01 -4.42
N TYR A 49 -24.31 -16.65 -4.52
CA TYR A 49 -23.26 -17.61 -4.87
C TYR A 49 -23.01 -18.65 -3.78
N ALA A 50 -23.02 -18.25 -2.51
CA ALA A 50 -22.92 -19.18 -1.38
C ALA A 50 -24.03 -20.23 -1.43
N ARG A 51 -25.28 -19.81 -1.68
CA ARG A 51 -26.42 -20.72 -1.82
C ARG A 51 -26.22 -21.70 -2.97
N HIS A 52 -25.83 -21.21 -4.14
CA HIS A 52 -25.54 -22.06 -5.28
C HIS A 52 -24.45 -23.10 -4.96
N LEU A 53 -23.32 -22.67 -4.38
CA LEU A 53 -22.26 -23.61 -3.98
C LEU A 53 -22.74 -24.66 -2.97
N VAL A 54 -23.58 -24.28 -2.01
CA VAL A 54 -24.14 -25.23 -1.02
C VAL A 54 -25.11 -26.20 -1.68
N GLU A 55 -25.91 -25.76 -2.64
CA GLU A 55 -26.79 -26.62 -3.44
C GLU A 55 -25.97 -27.63 -4.25
N GLU A 56 -24.91 -27.20 -4.94
CA GLU A 56 -23.99 -28.09 -5.68
C GLU A 56 -23.27 -29.09 -4.75
N LEU A 57 -23.04 -28.71 -3.49
CA LEU A 57 -22.48 -29.59 -2.46
C LEU A 57 -23.51 -30.56 -1.85
N GLY A 58 -24.75 -30.62 -2.36
CA GLY A 58 -25.82 -31.51 -1.90
C GLY A 58 -26.74 -30.92 -0.84
N GLY A 59 -26.70 -29.60 -0.64
CA GLY A 59 -27.55 -28.88 0.31
C GLY A 59 -27.09 -28.98 1.78
N ALA A 60 -27.43 -27.96 2.57
CA ALA A 60 -27.24 -27.92 4.02
C ALA A 60 -28.15 -26.85 4.66
N PRO A 61 -28.61 -27.02 5.91
CA PRO A 61 -29.50 -26.07 6.58
C PRO A 61 -28.74 -24.86 7.12
N ILE A 62 -28.36 -23.93 6.22
CA ILE A 62 -27.64 -22.71 6.56
C ILE A 62 -28.57 -21.49 6.58
N HIS A 63 -28.41 -20.63 7.58
CA HIS A 63 -29.04 -19.31 7.61
C HIS A 63 -28.21 -18.32 6.79
N TYR A 64 -28.83 -17.69 5.78
CA TYR A 64 -28.15 -16.70 4.94
C TYR A 64 -28.67 -15.31 5.20
N GLU A 65 -27.74 -14.36 5.37
CA GLU A 65 -28.10 -12.97 5.62
C GLU A 65 -27.28 -11.98 4.82
N ILE A 66 -28.01 -11.03 4.20
CA ILE A 66 -27.42 -9.86 3.59
C ILE A 66 -27.34 -8.76 4.65
N ALA A 67 -26.13 -8.35 5.04
CA ALA A 67 -25.91 -7.22 5.92
C ALA A 67 -26.39 -5.92 5.24
N ASN A 68 -27.61 -5.49 5.58
CA ASN A 68 -28.31 -4.42 4.88
C ASN A 68 -28.94 -3.39 5.83
N THR A 69 -28.10 -2.75 6.65
CA THR A 69 -28.55 -1.68 7.54
C THR A 69 -28.87 -0.40 6.74
N PRO A 70 -29.75 0.49 7.25
CA PRO A 70 -30.01 1.79 6.61
C PRO A 70 -28.74 2.59 6.31
N MET A 71 -27.76 2.59 7.22
CA MET A 71 -26.46 3.22 7.01
C MET A 71 -25.69 2.60 5.84
N LEU A 72 -25.64 1.27 5.75
CA LEU A 72 -24.96 0.59 4.63
C LEU A 72 -25.67 0.84 3.29
N ARG A 73 -27.01 0.98 3.29
CA ARG A 73 -27.77 1.35 2.08
C ARG A 73 -27.43 2.75 1.59
N ILE A 74 -27.32 3.72 2.50
CA ILE A 74 -26.93 5.09 2.18
C ILE A 74 -25.48 5.12 1.67
N ALA A 75 -24.57 4.44 2.37
CA ALA A 75 -23.17 4.35 1.96
C ALA A 75 -23.00 3.76 0.54
N ARG A 76 -23.72 2.67 0.20
CA ARG A 76 -23.69 2.10 -1.16
C ARG A 76 -24.14 3.10 -2.24
N ARG A 77 -25.18 3.90 -1.95
CA ARG A 77 -25.68 4.93 -2.88
C ARG A 77 -24.69 6.08 -3.08
N LEU A 78 -24.02 6.50 -2.01
CA LEU A 78 -23.05 7.60 -2.07
C LEU A 78 -21.72 7.18 -2.71
N HIS A 79 -21.26 5.95 -2.46
CA HIS A 79 -19.98 5.45 -2.97
C HIS A 79 -20.05 4.84 -4.37
N GLY A 80 -21.24 4.71 -4.98
CA GLY A 80 -21.40 4.13 -6.33
C GLY A 80 -20.88 2.70 -6.48
N SER A 81 -20.68 1.97 -5.38
CA SER A 81 -20.08 0.64 -5.35
C SER A 81 -21.01 -0.37 -4.67
N SER A 82 -20.91 -1.63 -5.10
CA SER A 82 -21.71 -2.74 -4.56
C SER A 82 -21.31 -3.13 -3.13
N ASN A 83 -20.10 -2.76 -2.69
CA ASN A 83 -19.56 -3.07 -1.37
C ASN A 83 -19.40 -1.79 -0.52
N PRO A 84 -20.13 -1.65 0.61
CA PRO A 84 -19.95 -0.52 1.51
C PRO A 84 -18.56 -0.57 2.18
N PRO A 85 -18.05 0.57 2.71
CA PRO A 85 -16.75 0.61 3.38
C PRO A 85 -16.63 -0.46 4.46
N LYS A 86 -15.50 -1.18 4.46
CA LYS A 86 -15.31 -2.38 5.31
C LYS A 86 -15.43 -2.08 6.79
N LEU A 87 -14.78 -1.01 7.27
CA LEU A 87 -14.82 -0.63 8.68
C LEU A 87 -16.24 -0.28 9.15
N LEU A 88 -16.99 0.44 8.31
CA LEU A 88 -18.39 0.75 8.56
C LEU A 88 -19.23 -0.53 8.64
N THR A 89 -19.02 -1.46 7.71
CA THR A 89 -19.68 -2.77 7.70
C THR A 89 -19.42 -3.52 9.01
N LEU A 90 -18.15 -3.62 9.43
CA LEU A 90 -17.78 -4.29 10.68
C LEU A 90 -18.39 -3.61 11.91
N ALA A 91 -18.37 -2.29 12.00
CA ALA A 91 -18.97 -1.54 13.10
C ALA A 91 -20.49 -1.78 13.20
N THR A 92 -21.19 -1.80 12.06
CA THR A 92 -22.64 -2.06 12.05
C THR A 92 -23.00 -3.50 12.42
N LEU A 93 -22.10 -4.46 12.17
CA LEU A 93 -22.30 -5.88 12.49
C LEU A 93 -21.80 -6.27 13.88
N ALA A 94 -20.93 -5.47 14.52
CA ALA A 94 -20.22 -5.84 15.76
C ALA A 94 -21.17 -6.36 16.86
N ARG A 95 -22.25 -5.63 17.17
CA ARG A 95 -23.22 -6.04 18.21
C ARG A 95 -23.92 -7.36 17.89
N LYS A 96 -24.17 -7.63 16.62
CA LYS A 96 -24.80 -8.87 16.16
C LYS A 96 -23.81 -10.03 16.20
N LEU A 97 -22.61 -9.80 15.67
CA LEU A 97 -21.53 -10.79 15.64
C LEU A 97 -21.12 -11.24 17.05
N ASN A 98 -21.22 -10.36 18.05
CA ASN A 98 -20.95 -10.70 19.45
C ASN A 98 -22.00 -11.64 20.11
N ARG A 99 -23.03 -12.07 19.37
CA ARG A 99 -24.05 -13.05 19.81
C ARG A 99 -23.79 -14.47 19.31
N PHE A 100 -22.75 -14.66 18.50
CA PHE A 100 -22.30 -15.97 18.05
C PHE A 100 -21.25 -16.52 19.03
N ASP A 101 -21.11 -17.84 19.04
CA ASP A 101 -20.08 -18.55 19.81
C ASP A 101 -18.76 -18.60 19.04
N ALA A 102 -18.83 -18.56 17.71
CA ALA A 102 -17.66 -18.50 16.83
C ALA A 102 -17.90 -17.66 15.57
N ILE A 103 -16.83 -17.06 15.04
CA ILE A 103 -16.80 -16.36 13.76
C ILE A 103 -15.65 -16.94 12.92
N ALA A 104 -15.98 -17.54 11.78
CA ALA A 104 -15.02 -18.03 10.81
C ALA A 104 -14.80 -16.99 9.70
N LEU A 105 -13.53 -16.70 9.42
CA LEU A 105 -13.11 -15.65 8.49
C LEU A 105 -12.01 -16.18 7.58
N PRO A 106 -12.19 -16.11 6.25
CA PRO A 106 -11.08 -16.38 5.33
C PRO A 106 -10.03 -15.27 5.38
N GLU A 107 -10.43 -14.04 5.69
CA GLU A 107 -9.53 -12.88 5.63
C GLU A 107 -9.14 -12.33 7.01
N ARG A 108 -7.93 -11.80 7.10
CA ARG A 108 -7.24 -11.54 8.37
C ARG A 108 -7.57 -10.18 8.99
N THR A 109 -8.09 -9.25 8.20
CA THR A 109 -8.27 -7.84 8.63
C THR A 109 -9.50 -7.64 9.52
N SER A 110 -10.54 -8.49 9.41
CA SER A 110 -11.72 -8.42 10.29
C SER A 110 -11.46 -8.86 11.73
N ILE A 111 -10.25 -9.34 12.06
CA ILE A 111 -9.86 -9.52 13.47
C ILE A 111 -9.96 -8.21 14.28
N PHE A 112 -9.97 -7.07 13.57
CA PHE A 112 -10.32 -5.75 14.12
C PHE A 112 -11.68 -5.72 14.85
N LEU A 113 -12.60 -6.65 14.57
CA LEU A 113 -13.84 -6.82 15.34
C LEU A 113 -13.58 -6.98 16.85
N LYS A 114 -12.45 -7.58 17.26
CA LYS A 114 -12.05 -7.63 18.68
C LYS A 114 -11.88 -6.22 19.28
N ARG A 115 -11.33 -5.28 18.52
CA ARG A 115 -11.21 -3.86 18.92
C ARG A 115 -12.55 -3.12 18.91
N LEU A 116 -13.52 -3.58 18.12
CA LEU A 116 -14.90 -3.07 18.11
C LEU A 116 -15.79 -3.70 19.22
N GLY A 117 -15.18 -4.40 20.18
CA GLY A 117 -15.89 -4.99 21.33
C GLY A 117 -16.54 -6.34 21.04
N VAL A 118 -16.18 -7.02 19.94
CA VAL A 118 -16.60 -8.40 19.66
C VAL A 118 -15.60 -9.35 20.33
N THR A 119 -15.85 -9.67 21.59
CA THR A 119 -14.93 -10.44 22.44
C THR A 119 -15.49 -11.79 22.91
N ARG A 120 -16.80 -12.02 22.75
CA ARG A 120 -17.44 -13.30 23.11
C ARG A 120 -17.09 -14.45 22.15
N PRO A 121 -17.23 -14.31 20.82
CA PRO A 121 -17.00 -15.43 19.92
C PRO A 121 -15.51 -15.79 19.83
N ALA A 122 -15.24 -17.07 19.61
CA ALA A 122 -13.94 -17.51 19.10
C ALA A 122 -13.75 -17.06 17.64
N PHE A 123 -12.56 -16.59 17.28
CA PHE A 123 -12.22 -16.22 15.91
C PHE A 123 -11.46 -17.35 15.23
N ILE A 124 -12.00 -17.88 14.12
CA ILE A 124 -11.42 -18.98 13.37
C ILE A 124 -10.90 -18.46 12.03
N HIS A 125 -9.61 -18.63 11.76
CA HIS A 125 -8.99 -18.29 10.49
C HIS A 125 -9.13 -19.45 9.51
N LEU A 126 -9.69 -19.18 8.33
CA LEU A 126 -9.71 -20.11 7.21
C LEU A 126 -8.65 -19.66 6.21
N ASP A 127 -7.57 -20.43 6.06
CA ASP A 127 -6.50 -20.04 5.15
C ASP A 127 -7.01 -19.86 3.71
N HIS A 128 -6.73 -18.69 3.11
CA HIS A 128 -7.08 -18.38 1.74
C HIS A 128 -5.80 -18.27 0.86
N GLY A 129 -5.58 -19.27 0.02
CA GLY A 129 -4.47 -19.29 -0.93
C GLY A 129 -3.30 -20.20 -0.53
N ALA A 130 -2.42 -20.42 -1.50
CA ALA A 130 -1.40 -21.47 -1.46
C ALA A 130 0.00 -20.96 -1.86
N GLY A 131 0.15 -19.64 -2.04
CA GLY A 131 1.36 -19.02 -2.60
C GLY A 131 2.49 -18.86 -1.58
N ASP A 132 3.70 -18.68 -2.09
CA ASP A 132 4.94 -18.62 -1.28
C ASP A 132 5.25 -17.26 -0.66
N ARG A 133 4.46 -16.24 -1.00
CA ARG A 133 4.79 -14.86 -0.65
C ARG A 133 4.60 -14.58 0.83
N ALA A 134 5.50 -13.79 1.40
CA ALA A 134 5.43 -13.30 2.78
C ALA A 134 4.09 -12.62 3.13
N ALA A 135 3.40 -12.01 2.15
CA ALA A 135 2.08 -11.43 2.35
C ALA A 135 1.00 -12.44 2.81
N GLY A 136 1.21 -13.75 2.61
CA GLY A 136 0.38 -14.84 3.14
C GLY A 136 0.54 -15.06 4.65
N PHE A 137 1.63 -14.60 5.25
CA PHE A 137 2.04 -14.87 6.63
C PHE A 137 1.93 -13.58 7.48
N ASP A 138 0.70 -13.12 7.70
CA ASP A 138 0.41 -11.86 8.38
C ASP A 138 0.33 -12.05 9.91
N ARG A 139 0.94 -11.14 10.68
CA ARG A 139 0.96 -11.21 12.15
C ARG A 139 -0.42 -11.26 12.82
N ARG A 140 -1.46 -10.78 12.16
CA ARG A 140 -2.85 -10.87 12.63
C ARG A 140 -3.38 -12.29 12.78
N ILE A 141 -2.75 -13.28 12.12
CA ILE A 141 -3.11 -14.69 12.30
C ILE A 141 -2.96 -15.11 13.78
N ARG A 142 -2.01 -14.53 14.52
CA ARG A 142 -1.82 -14.75 15.97
C ARG A 142 -3.03 -14.42 16.81
N ASP A 143 -3.83 -13.47 16.35
CA ASP A 143 -4.98 -12.99 17.09
C ASP A 143 -6.21 -13.91 16.90
N PHE A 144 -6.15 -14.88 16.00
CA PHE A 144 -7.19 -15.89 15.86
C PHE A 144 -7.07 -16.96 16.94
N ASP A 145 -8.22 -17.45 17.41
CA ASP A 145 -8.29 -18.45 18.47
C ASP A 145 -8.12 -19.88 17.90
N LEU A 146 -8.39 -20.08 16.60
CA LEU A 146 -8.09 -21.30 15.83
C LEU A 146 -7.65 -20.95 14.39
N ALA A 147 -6.64 -21.62 13.84
CA ALA A 147 -6.23 -21.48 12.43
C ALA A 147 -6.32 -22.80 11.64
N LEU A 148 -7.08 -22.80 10.55
CA LEU A 148 -7.20 -23.94 9.65
C LEU A 148 -6.33 -23.73 8.41
N MET A 149 -5.51 -24.72 8.06
CA MET A 149 -4.45 -24.59 7.04
C MET A 149 -4.52 -25.71 6.00
N ALA A 150 -4.00 -25.42 4.81
CA ALA A 150 -4.06 -26.32 3.67
C ALA A 150 -3.12 -27.53 3.75
N GLY A 151 -1.93 -27.35 4.30
CA GLY A 151 -0.89 -28.37 4.31
C GLY A 151 0.28 -28.02 5.23
N GLU A 152 1.26 -28.91 5.22
CA GLU A 152 2.42 -28.87 6.13
C GLU A 152 3.31 -27.66 5.87
N LYS A 153 3.47 -27.27 4.61
CA LYS A 153 4.21 -26.07 4.21
C LYS A 153 3.74 -24.81 4.93
N THR A 154 2.43 -24.55 4.91
CA THR A 154 1.85 -23.38 5.56
C THR A 154 1.96 -23.49 7.08
N ARG A 155 1.70 -24.67 7.65
CA ARG A 155 1.84 -24.92 9.09
C ARG A 155 3.26 -24.62 9.57
N ALA A 156 4.26 -25.26 8.96
CA ALA A 156 5.65 -25.12 9.36
C ALA A 156 6.15 -23.68 9.30
N ARG A 157 5.72 -22.91 8.26
CA ARG A 157 6.10 -21.50 8.15
C ARG A 157 5.37 -20.62 9.17
N LEU A 158 4.07 -20.80 9.37
CA LEU A 158 3.32 -20.06 10.40
C LEU A 158 3.90 -20.33 11.80
N GLU A 159 4.29 -21.57 12.08
CA GLU A 159 4.89 -21.96 13.36
C GLU A 159 6.29 -21.33 13.54
N ARG A 160 7.14 -21.39 12.51
CA ARG A 160 8.46 -20.75 12.49
C ARG A 160 8.40 -19.23 12.69
N GLU A 161 7.37 -18.58 12.14
CA GLU A 161 7.13 -17.14 12.31
C GLU A 161 6.38 -16.81 13.62
N GLY A 162 6.05 -17.84 14.41
CA GLY A 162 5.33 -17.73 15.68
C GLY A 162 3.87 -17.28 15.53
N LEU A 163 3.28 -17.45 14.35
CA LEU A 163 1.96 -16.94 13.97
C LEU A 163 0.78 -17.82 14.40
N ILE A 164 1.05 -19.06 14.80
CA ILE A 164 0.07 -20.02 15.32
C ILE A 164 0.55 -20.57 16.67
N HIS A 165 -0.39 -21.10 17.45
CA HIS A 165 -0.13 -21.65 18.78
C HIS A 165 -0.36 -23.16 18.81
N GLU A 166 0.47 -23.87 19.56
CA GLU A 166 0.32 -25.32 19.78
C GLU A 166 -1.11 -25.64 20.28
N GLY A 167 -1.74 -26.65 19.67
CA GLY A 167 -3.12 -27.06 19.99
C GLY A 167 -4.21 -26.09 19.51
N ARG A 168 -3.88 -25.03 18.76
CA ARG A 168 -4.85 -24.04 18.23
C ARG A 168 -4.76 -23.88 16.72
N HIS A 169 -4.43 -24.96 16.02
CA HIS A 169 -4.41 -25.01 14.57
C HIS A 169 -4.67 -26.42 14.07
N ALA A 170 -5.13 -26.56 12.82
CA ALA A 170 -5.33 -27.86 12.18
C ALA A 170 -5.01 -27.82 10.68
N ILE A 171 -4.42 -28.90 10.16
CA ILE A 171 -4.26 -29.12 8.72
C ILE A 171 -5.53 -29.80 8.19
N VAL A 172 -6.34 -29.06 7.45
CA VAL A 172 -7.67 -29.50 6.98
C VAL A 172 -7.73 -29.77 5.48
N GLY A 173 -6.62 -29.55 4.77
CA GLY A 173 -6.60 -29.64 3.32
C GLY A 173 -7.15 -28.35 2.74
N TYR A 174 -7.60 -28.38 1.49
CA TYR A 174 -8.04 -27.18 0.79
C TYR A 174 -9.54 -27.25 0.47
N PRO A 175 -10.41 -26.73 1.35
CA PRO A 175 -11.87 -26.75 1.17
C PRO A 175 -12.36 -26.21 -0.18
N LYS A 176 -11.56 -25.34 -0.82
CA LYS A 176 -11.79 -24.84 -2.17
C LYS A 176 -11.80 -25.93 -3.24
N PHE A 177 -11.01 -27.00 -3.13
CA PHE A 177 -11.05 -28.10 -4.11
C PHE A 177 -12.43 -28.76 -4.16
N GLU A 178 -13.04 -28.97 -3.00
CA GLU A 178 -14.36 -29.57 -2.90
C GLU A 178 -15.43 -28.64 -3.48
N ALA A 179 -15.42 -27.37 -3.09
CA ALA A 179 -16.36 -26.37 -3.62
C ALA A 179 -16.20 -26.17 -5.14
N ALA A 180 -14.97 -26.14 -5.64
CA ALA A 180 -14.65 -26.03 -7.06
C ALA A 180 -15.09 -27.28 -7.85
N ASP A 181 -14.82 -28.48 -7.31
CA ASP A 181 -15.17 -29.74 -7.97
C ASP A 181 -16.68 -29.94 -8.12
N ALA A 182 -17.46 -29.42 -7.16
CA ALA A 182 -18.91 -29.41 -7.19
C ALA A 182 -19.45 -28.37 -8.20
N ALA A 183 -18.92 -27.15 -8.18
CA ALA A 183 -19.49 -26.03 -8.93
C ALA A 183 -19.08 -25.95 -10.41
N ARG A 184 -17.90 -26.48 -10.78
CA ARG A 184 -17.36 -26.30 -12.14
C ARG A 184 -18.09 -27.15 -13.17
N ASP A 185 -18.40 -26.55 -14.32
CA ASP A 185 -18.90 -27.27 -15.49
C ASP A 185 -17.75 -27.97 -16.23
N ARG A 186 -17.64 -29.29 -16.07
CA ARG A 186 -16.62 -30.13 -16.72
C ARG A 186 -16.81 -30.27 -18.24
N ASN A 187 -18.01 -30.00 -18.73
CA ASN A 187 -18.36 -30.09 -20.15
C ASN A 187 -18.17 -28.75 -20.87
N TRP A 188 -17.89 -27.67 -20.15
CA TRP A 188 -17.64 -26.38 -20.74
C TRP A 188 -16.41 -26.40 -21.66
N ARG A 189 -16.56 -25.80 -22.85
CA ARG A 189 -15.48 -25.63 -23.83
C ARG A 189 -15.43 -24.16 -24.25
N PRO A 190 -14.36 -23.41 -23.94
CA PRO A 190 -14.26 -22.00 -24.30
C PRO A 190 -13.92 -21.73 -25.77
N PHE A 191 -13.37 -22.70 -26.47
CA PHE A 191 -12.91 -22.57 -27.86
C PHE A 191 -13.60 -23.60 -28.76
N ALA A 192 -13.81 -23.24 -30.02
CA ALA A 192 -14.44 -24.10 -31.03
C ALA A 192 -13.45 -25.09 -31.69
N ASN A 193 -12.24 -25.22 -31.15
CA ASN A 193 -11.15 -26.04 -31.67
C ASN A 193 -10.44 -26.77 -30.51
N ASP A 194 -9.64 -27.77 -30.86
CA ASP A 194 -8.96 -28.65 -29.89
C ASP A 194 -7.49 -28.25 -29.64
N LYS A 195 -7.11 -26.99 -29.89
CA LYS A 195 -5.73 -26.54 -29.66
C LYS A 195 -5.41 -26.50 -28.17
N PRO A 196 -4.17 -26.77 -27.76
CA PRO A 196 -3.78 -26.70 -26.35
C PRO A 196 -4.02 -25.30 -25.78
N ILE A 197 -4.48 -25.26 -24.53
CA ILE A 197 -4.88 -24.03 -23.85
C ILE A 197 -3.76 -23.58 -22.91
N VAL A 198 -3.31 -22.34 -23.08
CA VAL A 198 -2.40 -21.65 -22.16
C VAL A 198 -3.23 -20.74 -21.26
N LEU A 199 -3.09 -20.91 -19.94
CA LEU A 199 -3.65 -19.99 -18.96
C LEU A 199 -2.59 -18.96 -18.57
N TYR A 200 -2.83 -17.70 -18.90
CA TYR A 200 -2.06 -16.57 -18.38
C TYR A 200 -2.77 -15.94 -17.18
N ASN A 201 -2.18 -16.10 -15.99
CA ASN A 201 -2.75 -15.62 -14.71
C ASN A 201 -1.81 -14.63 -14.00
N PRO A 202 -1.70 -13.38 -14.49
CA PRO A 202 -0.81 -12.40 -13.90
C PRO A 202 -1.36 -11.86 -12.58
N HIS A 203 -0.45 -11.63 -11.64
CA HIS A 203 -0.74 -11.10 -10.32
C HIS A 203 -0.79 -9.56 -10.32
N PHE A 204 -1.58 -8.97 -9.42
CA PHE A 204 -1.82 -7.52 -9.34
C PHE A 204 -0.75 -6.71 -8.58
N SER A 205 0.28 -7.38 -8.05
CA SER A 205 1.30 -6.73 -7.22
C SER A 205 2.41 -6.13 -8.06
N THR A 206 3.27 -5.34 -7.43
CA THR A 206 4.52 -4.84 -8.03
C THR A 206 5.43 -5.95 -8.57
N LEU A 207 5.33 -7.18 -8.04
CA LEU A 207 6.05 -8.35 -8.54
C LEU A 207 5.41 -9.03 -9.76
N GLY A 208 4.23 -8.57 -10.18
CA GLY A 208 3.49 -9.20 -11.27
C GLY A 208 4.06 -8.90 -12.66
N SER A 209 3.68 -9.69 -13.65
CA SER A 209 4.12 -9.58 -15.03
C SER A 209 3.24 -8.66 -15.89
N TRP A 210 2.06 -8.27 -15.40
CA TRP A 210 1.05 -7.60 -16.23
C TRP A 210 1.54 -6.31 -16.88
N ASP A 211 2.22 -5.45 -16.13
CA ASP A 211 2.60 -4.12 -16.62
C ASP A 211 3.64 -4.18 -17.74
N ARG A 212 4.52 -5.19 -17.74
CA ARG A 212 5.57 -5.37 -18.76
C ARG A 212 5.14 -6.31 -19.87
N PHE A 213 4.46 -7.40 -19.55
CA PHE A 213 4.20 -8.50 -20.47
C PHE A 213 2.73 -8.71 -20.81
N GLY A 214 1.78 -8.02 -20.15
CA GLY A 214 0.35 -8.18 -20.36
C GLY A 214 -0.08 -8.14 -21.83
N VAL A 215 0.12 -7.00 -22.47
CA VAL A 215 -0.22 -6.80 -23.89
C VAL A 215 0.68 -7.62 -24.83
N PRO A 216 2.03 -7.65 -24.67
CA PRO A 216 2.90 -8.44 -25.53
C PRO A 216 2.60 -9.95 -25.54
N VAL A 217 2.14 -10.52 -24.42
CA VAL A 217 1.68 -11.92 -24.38
C VAL A 217 0.47 -12.09 -25.28
N VAL A 218 -0.55 -11.23 -25.17
CA VAL A 218 -1.76 -11.35 -26.00
C VAL A 218 -1.46 -11.15 -27.48
N GLU A 219 -0.57 -10.20 -27.82
CA GLU A 219 -0.12 -9.97 -29.19
C GLU A 219 0.58 -11.21 -29.77
N ALA A 220 1.49 -11.83 -29.03
CA ALA A 220 2.18 -13.03 -29.48
C ALA A 220 1.22 -14.19 -29.82
N PHE A 221 0.16 -14.37 -29.03
CA PHE A 221 -0.88 -15.39 -29.29
C PHE A 221 -1.89 -14.97 -30.37
N ALA A 222 -2.02 -13.68 -30.66
CA ALA A 222 -2.83 -13.22 -31.79
C ALA A 222 -2.10 -13.42 -33.13
N GLU A 223 -0.77 -13.45 -33.11
CA GLU A 223 0.09 -13.61 -34.28
C GLU A 223 0.45 -15.09 -34.59
N ASP A 224 0.20 -16.01 -33.65
CA ASP A 224 0.55 -17.43 -33.76
C ASP A 224 -0.65 -18.34 -33.44
N ASP A 225 -0.93 -19.27 -34.34
CA ASP A 225 -2.15 -20.07 -34.32
C ASP A 225 -2.00 -21.44 -33.61
N ARG A 226 -0.84 -21.74 -32.99
CA ARG A 226 -0.57 -23.04 -32.34
C ARG A 226 -1.38 -23.29 -31.06
N TYR A 227 -1.77 -22.24 -30.35
CA TYR A 227 -2.32 -22.32 -29.00
C TYR A 227 -3.58 -21.47 -28.81
N ASN A 228 -4.43 -21.88 -27.89
CA ASN A 228 -5.48 -21.04 -27.33
C ASN A 228 -4.93 -20.31 -26.08
N LEU A 229 -5.34 -19.06 -25.87
CA LEU A 229 -4.96 -18.26 -24.70
C LEU A 229 -6.18 -17.90 -23.86
N ILE A 230 -6.11 -18.20 -22.56
CA ILE A 230 -7.00 -17.63 -21.56
C ILE A 230 -6.21 -16.63 -20.74
N VAL A 231 -6.60 -15.36 -20.78
CA VAL A 231 -6.07 -14.32 -19.89
C VAL A 231 -7.08 -14.11 -18.77
N ALA A 232 -6.76 -14.59 -17.58
CA ALA A 232 -7.60 -14.47 -16.41
C ALA A 232 -6.75 -13.92 -15.25
N PRO A 233 -6.56 -12.60 -15.13
CA PRO A 233 -5.73 -12.03 -14.07
C PRO A 233 -6.39 -12.14 -12.69
N HIS A 234 -5.60 -11.91 -11.65
CA HIS A 234 -6.18 -11.70 -10.32
C HIS A 234 -7.17 -10.52 -10.35
N VAL A 235 -8.38 -10.69 -9.82
CA VAL A 235 -9.50 -9.71 -9.90
C VAL A 235 -9.13 -8.27 -9.49
N ARG A 236 -8.17 -8.13 -8.58
CA ARG A 236 -7.65 -6.83 -8.12
C ARG A 236 -6.78 -6.08 -9.12
N LEU A 237 -6.37 -6.72 -10.21
CA LEU A 237 -5.61 -6.06 -11.28
C LEU A 237 -6.43 -4.93 -11.93
N LEU A 238 -7.76 -5.02 -11.83
CA LEU A 238 -8.70 -4.03 -12.34
C LEU A 238 -9.17 -3.05 -11.25
N ASP A 239 -8.54 -3.07 -10.08
CA ASP A 239 -8.74 -2.07 -9.03
C ASP A 239 -8.20 -0.72 -9.55
N GLY A 240 -9.10 0.14 -10.02
CA GLY A 240 -8.77 1.49 -10.47
C GLY A 240 -9.04 1.75 -11.95
N ARG A 241 -9.11 3.03 -12.32
CA ARG A 241 -9.50 3.47 -13.67
C ARG A 241 -8.53 2.96 -14.74
N ARG A 242 -7.22 3.08 -14.51
CA ARG A 242 -6.19 2.66 -15.45
C ARG A 242 -6.22 1.15 -15.76
N GLY A 243 -6.39 0.31 -14.75
CA GLY A 243 -6.52 -1.14 -14.94
C GLY A 243 -7.73 -1.48 -15.81
N ARG A 244 -8.87 -0.83 -15.54
CA ARG A 244 -10.09 -0.99 -16.35
C ARG A 244 -9.94 -0.47 -17.78
N ASP A 245 -9.30 0.67 -17.98
CA ASP A 245 -9.11 1.25 -19.31
C ASP A 245 -8.16 0.40 -20.16
N ARG A 246 -7.05 -0.09 -19.58
CA ARG A 246 -6.14 -1.04 -20.25
C ARG A 246 -6.85 -2.35 -20.60
N TRP A 247 -7.67 -2.86 -19.70
CA TRP A 247 -8.46 -4.06 -19.96
C TRP A 247 -9.48 -3.85 -21.07
N ALA A 248 -10.18 -2.71 -21.06
CA ALA A 248 -11.14 -2.34 -22.10
C ALA A 248 -10.47 -2.21 -23.47
N ASP A 249 -9.26 -1.65 -23.54
CA ASP A 249 -8.46 -1.61 -24.77
C ASP A 249 -8.15 -3.02 -25.28
N LEU A 250 -7.67 -3.90 -24.41
CA LEU A 250 -7.36 -5.28 -24.74
C LEU A 250 -8.59 -6.04 -25.26
N VAL A 251 -9.73 -5.89 -24.58
CA VAL A 251 -11.01 -6.48 -25.01
C VAL A 251 -11.47 -5.93 -26.35
N ARG A 252 -11.30 -4.63 -26.59
CA ARG A 252 -11.63 -4.02 -27.88
C ARG A 252 -10.77 -4.56 -29.02
N ARG A 253 -9.49 -4.82 -28.77
CA ARG A 253 -8.52 -5.31 -29.77
C ARG A 253 -8.64 -6.81 -30.03
N PHE A 254 -8.82 -7.61 -28.98
CA PHE A 254 -8.66 -9.06 -29.04
C PHE A 254 -9.87 -9.86 -28.54
N GLY A 255 -10.93 -9.20 -28.03
CA GLY A 255 -12.08 -9.88 -27.43
C GLY A 255 -12.96 -10.67 -28.40
N GLN A 256 -12.73 -10.54 -29.71
CA GLN A 256 -13.38 -11.34 -30.77
C GLN A 256 -12.42 -12.33 -31.44
N HIS A 257 -11.18 -12.46 -30.94
CA HIS A 257 -10.20 -13.36 -31.53
C HIS A 257 -10.59 -14.82 -31.25
N PRO A 258 -10.59 -15.72 -32.24
CA PRO A 258 -11.12 -17.09 -32.09
C PRO A 258 -10.30 -17.98 -31.13
N ASN A 259 -9.07 -17.59 -30.84
CA ASN A 259 -8.14 -18.32 -29.96
C ASN A 259 -7.80 -17.57 -28.66
N ILE A 260 -8.45 -16.44 -28.35
CA ILE A 260 -8.16 -15.67 -27.12
C ILE A 260 -9.44 -15.44 -26.33
N LEU A 261 -9.42 -15.80 -25.06
CA LEU A 261 -10.46 -15.53 -24.09
C LEU A 261 -9.91 -14.59 -23.01
N LEU A 262 -10.55 -13.43 -22.86
CA LEU A 262 -10.19 -12.43 -21.84
C LEU A 262 -11.26 -12.44 -20.74
N ASP A 263 -10.90 -12.84 -19.53
CA ASP A 263 -11.82 -12.90 -18.38
C ASP A 263 -11.31 -12.09 -17.18
N ALA A 264 -12.02 -11.00 -16.88
CA ALA A 264 -11.70 -10.06 -15.81
C ALA A 264 -12.12 -10.50 -14.40
N GLY A 265 -12.95 -11.53 -14.27
CA GLY A 265 -13.54 -11.85 -12.96
C GLY A 265 -14.84 -12.64 -12.98
N SER A 266 -15.10 -13.47 -14.00
CA SER A 266 -16.23 -14.42 -13.99
C SER A 266 -16.03 -15.49 -12.91
N ASP A 267 -17.08 -16.28 -12.63
CA ASP A 267 -16.99 -17.38 -11.67
C ASP A 267 -15.87 -18.39 -12.05
N ARG A 268 -15.63 -18.56 -13.35
CA ARG A 268 -14.57 -19.44 -13.90
C ARG A 268 -13.15 -18.97 -13.56
N SER A 269 -12.97 -17.67 -13.33
CA SER A 269 -11.69 -17.08 -12.93
C SER A 269 -11.31 -17.40 -11.48
N ILE A 270 -12.26 -17.88 -10.68
CA ILE A 270 -12.08 -18.11 -9.24
C ILE A 270 -12.36 -19.55 -8.80
N ASP A 271 -13.17 -20.32 -9.54
CA ASP A 271 -13.63 -21.67 -9.22
C ASP A 271 -12.73 -22.81 -9.74
N MET A 272 -11.51 -22.49 -10.18
CA MET A 272 -10.56 -23.43 -10.79
C MET A 272 -10.97 -24.04 -12.13
N SER A 273 -12.00 -23.52 -12.81
CA SER A 273 -12.34 -23.94 -14.18
C SER A 273 -11.15 -23.82 -15.11
N TYR A 274 -10.43 -22.68 -15.07
CA TYR A 274 -9.28 -22.46 -15.94
C TYR A 274 -8.05 -23.29 -15.56
N THR A 275 -7.71 -23.40 -14.28
CA THR A 275 -6.54 -24.17 -13.85
C THR A 275 -6.71 -25.67 -14.09
N ALA A 276 -7.94 -26.17 -14.01
CA ALA A 276 -8.27 -27.53 -14.38
C ALA A 276 -8.21 -27.76 -15.90
N LEU A 277 -8.77 -26.84 -16.68
CA LEU A 277 -8.91 -26.95 -18.13
C LEU A 277 -7.59 -26.76 -18.88
N ALA A 278 -6.74 -25.82 -18.46
CA ALA A 278 -5.56 -25.42 -19.22
C ALA A 278 -4.49 -26.52 -19.28
N ASP A 279 -3.79 -26.60 -20.40
CA ASP A 279 -2.71 -27.55 -20.64
C ASP A 279 -1.35 -26.99 -20.19
N ILE A 280 -1.18 -25.67 -20.26
CA ILE A 280 0.04 -24.97 -19.86
C ILE A 280 -0.29 -23.78 -18.97
N TYR A 281 0.49 -23.59 -17.90
CA TYR A 281 0.42 -22.40 -17.07
C TYR A 281 1.49 -21.39 -17.47
N LEU A 282 1.07 -20.17 -17.78
CA LEU A 282 1.92 -19.00 -17.95
C LEU A 282 1.65 -18.03 -16.80
N GLY A 283 2.68 -17.60 -16.07
CA GLY A 283 2.42 -16.70 -14.96
C GLY A 283 3.64 -16.06 -14.34
N ASP A 284 3.41 -15.47 -13.17
CA ASP A 284 4.39 -14.72 -12.40
C ASP A 284 4.48 -15.26 -10.96
N VAL A 285 3.94 -14.56 -9.97
CA VAL A 285 3.94 -14.88 -8.53
C VAL A 285 2.54 -15.22 -7.99
N SER A 286 1.61 -15.56 -8.87
CA SER A 286 0.25 -15.94 -8.48
C SER A 286 0.19 -17.28 -7.75
N SER A 287 -0.59 -17.34 -6.67
CA SER A 287 -0.81 -18.57 -5.90
C SER A 287 -1.65 -19.62 -6.63
N GLN A 288 -2.31 -19.26 -7.75
CA GLN A 288 -3.10 -20.22 -8.54
C GLN A 288 -2.25 -21.31 -9.19
N ILE A 289 -0.93 -21.13 -9.29
CA ILE A 289 -0.01 -22.18 -9.75
C ILE A 289 -0.19 -23.47 -8.95
N TYR A 290 -0.32 -23.40 -7.63
CA TYR A 290 -0.50 -24.58 -6.79
C TYR A 290 -1.82 -25.30 -7.07
N GLU A 291 -2.87 -24.56 -7.41
CA GLU A 291 -4.16 -25.12 -7.82
C GLU A 291 -4.06 -25.82 -9.19
N PHE A 292 -3.27 -25.26 -10.11
CA PHE A 292 -2.94 -25.89 -11.40
C PHE A 292 -2.14 -27.17 -11.22
N LEU A 293 -1.19 -27.20 -10.28
CA LEU A 293 -0.37 -28.37 -9.95
C LEU A 293 -1.14 -29.53 -9.31
N ARG A 294 -2.44 -29.39 -9.06
CA ARG A 294 -3.30 -30.55 -8.72
C ARG A 294 -3.21 -31.65 -9.77
N THR A 295 -2.97 -31.27 -11.02
CA THR A 295 -2.53 -32.19 -12.06
C THR A 295 -1.28 -31.58 -12.68
N PRO A 296 -0.06 -32.00 -12.24
CA PRO A 296 1.19 -31.44 -12.70
C PRO A 296 1.27 -31.42 -14.22
N LYS A 297 1.51 -30.23 -14.77
CA LYS A 297 1.45 -29.89 -16.19
C LYS A 297 2.56 -28.87 -16.51
N PRO A 298 2.94 -28.70 -17.79
CA PRO A 298 3.94 -27.73 -18.19
C PRO A 298 3.66 -26.31 -17.66
N CYS A 299 4.70 -25.65 -17.17
CA CYS A 299 4.64 -24.29 -16.62
C CYS A 299 5.73 -23.42 -17.25
N LEU A 300 5.47 -22.13 -17.37
CA LEU A 300 6.40 -21.12 -17.86
C LEU A 300 6.20 -19.82 -17.05
N PHE A 301 7.29 -19.19 -16.63
CA PHE A 301 7.23 -18.00 -15.79
C PHE A 301 7.85 -16.78 -16.47
N LEU A 302 7.33 -15.60 -16.14
CA LEU A 302 7.77 -14.33 -16.69
C LEU A 302 8.43 -13.46 -15.62
N ASP A 303 9.74 -13.26 -15.76
CA ASP A 303 10.53 -12.35 -14.95
C ASP A 303 10.44 -10.94 -15.51
N ALA A 304 9.52 -10.16 -14.94
CA ALA A 304 9.30 -8.78 -15.36
C ALA A 304 10.32 -7.79 -14.77
N HIS A 305 11.16 -8.24 -13.83
CA HIS A 305 11.94 -7.36 -12.95
C HIS A 305 13.45 -7.67 -12.96
N ASP A 306 13.88 -8.68 -13.72
CA ASP A 306 15.28 -9.08 -13.89
C ASP A 306 15.95 -9.44 -12.55
N ILE A 307 15.26 -10.26 -11.75
CA ILE A 307 15.61 -10.57 -10.36
C ILE A 307 16.47 -11.84 -10.24
N ALA A 308 17.25 -11.92 -9.17
CA ALA A 308 17.95 -13.12 -8.73
C ALA A 308 17.03 -13.96 -7.83
N TRP A 309 16.17 -14.77 -8.44
CA TRP A 309 15.05 -15.45 -7.78
C TRP A 309 15.40 -16.84 -7.23
N GLU A 310 16.50 -17.44 -7.67
CA GLU A 310 16.79 -18.87 -7.48
C GLU A 310 16.87 -19.28 -6.01
N LYS A 311 17.20 -18.33 -5.12
CA LYS A 311 17.29 -18.52 -3.66
C LYS A 311 16.24 -17.72 -2.87
N ASP A 312 15.33 -17.02 -3.54
CA ASP A 312 14.30 -16.20 -2.90
C ASP A 312 13.01 -17.02 -2.73
N GLU A 313 12.58 -17.22 -1.48
CA GLU A 313 11.38 -17.98 -1.15
C GLU A 313 10.11 -17.41 -1.79
N ASN A 314 10.06 -16.10 -2.12
CA ASN A 314 8.89 -15.50 -2.78
C ASN A 314 8.69 -15.96 -4.24
N TYR A 315 9.72 -16.59 -4.82
CA TYR A 315 9.74 -17.09 -6.19
C TYR A 315 9.98 -18.61 -6.23
N ALA A 316 9.75 -19.32 -5.12
CA ALA A 316 9.97 -20.75 -5.04
C ALA A 316 9.26 -21.53 -6.17
N HIS A 317 8.06 -21.09 -6.57
CA HIS A 317 7.31 -21.71 -7.66
C HIS A 317 7.89 -21.48 -9.05
N TRP A 318 8.86 -20.58 -9.24
CA TRP A 318 9.59 -20.45 -10.52
C TRP A 318 10.48 -21.66 -10.80
N HIS A 319 10.77 -22.50 -9.79
CA HIS A 319 11.41 -23.80 -10.00
C HIS A 319 10.50 -24.85 -10.65
N PHE A 320 9.24 -24.52 -10.98
CA PHE A 320 8.28 -25.46 -11.60
C PHE A 320 8.29 -25.43 -13.13
N GLY A 321 9.12 -24.59 -13.74
CA GLY A 321 9.22 -24.44 -15.19
C GLY A 321 10.28 -23.41 -15.58
N PRO A 322 10.53 -23.21 -16.89
CA PRO A 322 11.49 -22.22 -17.34
C PRO A 322 11.03 -20.78 -16.99
N VAL A 323 11.99 -19.87 -16.86
CA VAL A 323 11.75 -18.45 -16.56
C VAL A 323 12.26 -17.59 -17.71
N LEU A 324 11.40 -16.74 -18.27
CA LEU A 324 11.71 -15.83 -19.37
C LEU A 324 11.79 -14.38 -18.91
N ARG A 325 12.74 -13.63 -19.45
CA ARG A 325 12.89 -12.18 -19.26
C ARG A 325 12.33 -11.34 -20.43
N SER A 326 11.82 -12.03 -21.46
CA SER A 326 11.27 -11.43 -22.68
C SER A 326 10.15 -12.31 -23.25
N THR A 327 9.21 -11.69 -23.96
CA THR A 327 8.17 -12.38 -24.74
C THR A 327 8.61 -12.67 -26.18
N ALA A 328 9.82 -12.26 -26.58
CA ALA A 328 10.38 -12.64 -27.87
C ALA A 328 10.54 -14.17 -27.93
N GLY A 329 9.93 -14.82 -28.93
CA GLY A 329 9.92 -16.28 -29.05
C GLY A 329 9.08 -17.00 -28.00
N LEU A 330 8.08 -16.34 -27.40
CA LEU A 330 7.26 -16.89 -26.31
C LEU A 330 6.64 -18.26 -26.65
N LEU A 331 6.11 -18.44 -27.86
CA LEU A 331 5.42 -19.66 -28.26
C LEU A 331 6.40 -20.83 -28.45
N ASP A 332 7.62 -20.55 -28.92
CA ASP A 332 8.69 -21.55 -29.01
C ASP A 332 9.21 -21.95 -27.62
N ALA A 333 9.23 -20.99 -26.69
CA ALA A 333 9.55 -21.28 -25.29
C ALA A 333 8.44 -22.11 -24.61
N ILE A 334 7.17 -21.94 -25.01
CA ILE A 334 6.07 -22.81 -24.57
C ILE A 334 6.27 -24.23 -25.11
N ASP A 335 6.62 -24.39 -26.39
CA ASP A 335 6.96 -25.72 -26.96
C ASP A 335 8.12 -26.37 -26.19
N ALA A 336 9.17 -25.61 -25.89
CA ALA A 336 10.31 -26.08 -25.12
C ALA A 336 9.90 -26.50 -23.70
N ALA A 337 9.08 -25.70 -23.00
CA ALA A 337 8.58 -26.01 -21.66
C ALA A 337 7.74 -27.30 -21.62
N ARG A 338 6.96 -27.56 -22.68
CA ARG A 338 6.21 -28.82 -22.83
C ARG A 338 7.15 -30.00 -23.04
N ALA A 339 8.18 -29.84 -23.89
CA ALA A 339 9.16 -30.88 -24.15
C ALA A 339 10.01 -31.22 -22.92
N SER A 340 10.31 -30.23 -22.07
CA SER A 340 11.13 -30.39 -20.85
C SER A 340 10.30 -30.61 -19.57
N HIS A 341 8.99 -30.88 -19.65
CA HIS A 341 8.15 -30.97 -18.44
C HIS A 341 8.60 -32.06 -17.45
N ALA A 342 9.14 -33.15 -17.96
CA ALA A 342 9.66 -34.25 -17.14
C ALA A 342 10.73 -33.80 -16.13
N ASP A 343 11.51 -32.76 -16.46
CA ASP A 343 12.58 -32.23 -15.60
C ASP A 343 12.02 -31.49 -14.37
N TYR A 344 10.81 -30.94 -14.49
CA TYR A 344 10.15 -30.16 -13.44
C TYR A 344 9.11 -30.97 -12.65
N LEU A 345 8.70 -32.12 -13.17
CA LEU A 345 7.64 -32.95 -12.58
C LEU A 345 7.91 -33.32 -11.10
N PRO A 346 9.12 -33.73 -10.67
CA PRO A 346 9.37 -34.03 -9.25
C PRO A 346 9.18 -32.81 -8.34
N ALA A 347 9.64 -31.63 -8.77
CA ALA A 347 9.50 -30.39 -8.01
C ALA A 347 8.02 -29.98 -7.90
N GLN A 348 7.26 -30.10 -9.00
CA GLN A 348 5.83 -29.83 -9.02
C GLN A 348 5.05 -30.75 -8.08
N GLN A 349 5.35 -32.05 -8.08
CA GLN A 349 4.70 -33.04 -7.22
C GLN A 349 5.01 -32.81 -5.73
N ALA A 350 6.28 -32.56 -5.40
CA ALA A 350 6.70 -32.25 -4.04
C ALA A 350 6.01 -30.98 -3.53
N ALA A 351 6.02 -29.92 -4.33
CA ALA A 351 5.39 -28.65 -4.00
C ALA A 351 3.88 -28.78 -3.77
N PHE A 352 3.17 -29.55 -4.61
CA PHE A 352 1.75 -29.81 -4.41
C PHE A 352 1.49 -30.59 -3.11
N ALA A 353 2.24 -31.66 -2.86
CA ALA A 353 2.09 -32.51 -1.68
C ALA A 353 2.37 -31.75 -0.36
N GLU A 354 3.38 -30.88 -0.34
CA GLU A 354 3.69 -30.04 0.82
C GLU A 354 2.63 -28.96 1.07
N THR A 355 2.05 -28.43 -0.01
CA THR A 355 1.07 -27.33 0.04
C THR A 355 -0.32 -27.82 0.43
N PHE A 356 -0.73 -29.00 -0.03
CA PHE A 356 -2.07 -29.54 0.21
C PHE A 356 -2.03 -30.92 0.83
N ALA A 357 -2.51 -31.03 2.06
CA ALA A 357 -2.76 -32.31 2.71
C ALA A 357 -4.04 -32.94 2.13
N ILE A 358 -3.87 -33.71 1.05
CA ILE A 358 -4.92 -34.54 0.46
C ILE A 358 -5.06 -35.83 1.28
N GLY A 359 -6.29 -36.26 1.53
CA GLY A 359 -6.58 -37.51 2.21
C GLY A 359 -7.93 -38.07 1.80
N ASP A 360 -8.30 -39.22 2.35
CA ASP A 360 -9.50 -39.98 1.94
C ASP A 360 -10.82 -39.36 2.41
N ARG A 361 -10.77 -38.37 3.31
CA ARG A 361 -11.94 -37.63 3.81
C ARG A 361 -12.05 -36.25 3.16
N PRO A 362 -13.28 -35.76 2.89
CA PRO A 362 -13.50 -34.39 2.42
C PRO A 362 -12.80 -33.35 3.29
N CYS A 363 -12.26 -32.30 2.66
CA CYS A 363 -11.57 -31.24 3.38
C CYS A 363 -12.53 -30.45 4.27
N GLY A 364 -13.78 -30.26 3.81
CA GLY A 364 -14.80 -29.60 4.61
C GLY A 364 -15.21 -30.38 5.86
N ASP A 365 -15.24 -31.72 5.81
CA ASP A 365 -15.47 -32.59 6.98
C ASP A 365 -14.35 -32.45 8.01
N ARG A 366 -13.09 -32.53 7.56
CA ARG A 366 -11.92 -32.35 8.44
C ARG A 366 -11.90 -30.96 9.10
N ALA A 367 -12.32 -29.94 8.36
CA ALA A 367 -12.46 -28.59 8.89
C ALA A 367 -13.60 -28.47 9.90
N ALA A 368 -14.74 -29.12 9.65
CA ALA A 368 -15.86 -29.19 10.58
C ALA A 368 -15.48 -29.90 11.89
N ASP A 369 -14.78 -31.04 11.80
CA ASP A 369 -14.25 -31.77 12.97
C ASP A 369 -13.30 -30.89 13.78
N ALA A 370 -12.32 -30.25 13.13
CA ALA A 370 -11.36 -29.38 13.81
C ALA A 370 -12.03 -28.21 14.55
N ILE A 371 -13.09 -27.63 13.97
CA ILE A 371 -13.87 -26.56 14.60
C ILE A 371 -14.67 -27.11 15.79
N ALA A 372 -15.31 -28.27 15.64
CA ALA A 372 -16.10 -28.88 16.69
C ALA A 372 -15.25 -29.29 17.90
N ASP A 373 -14.12 -29.94 17.65
CA ASP A 373 -13.18 -30.36 18.69
C ASP A 373 -12.62 -29.15 19.46
N PHE A 374 -12.26 -28.08 18.73
CA PHE A 374 -11.81 -26.83 19.33
C PHE A 374 -12.89 -26.19 20.22
N LEU A 375 -14.13 -26.10 19.73
CA LEU A 375 -15.22 -25.47 20.49
C LEU A 375 -15.65 -26.29 21.70
N ALA A 376 -15.58 -27.62 21.63
CA ALA A 376 -15.85 -28.49 22.77
C ALA A 376 -14.91 -28.20 23.97
N GLY A 377 -13.67 -27.81 23.70
CA GLY A 377 -12.69 -27.38 24.70
C GLY A 377 -12.63 -25.87 24.96
N TRP A 378 -13.45 -25.06 24.28
CA TRP A 378 -13.42 -23.61 24.36
C TRP A 378 -14.30 -23.08 25.49
N HIS A 379 -13.68 -22.50 26.53
CA HIS A 379 -14.40 -21.91 27.67
C HIS A 379 -14.54 -20.38 27.61
N GLY A 380 -14.26 -19.77 26.46
CA GLY A 380 -14.36 -18.32 26.24
C GLY A 380 -13.36 -17.49 27.05
N ARG A 381 -13.20 -16.21 26.69
CA ARG A 381 -12.59 -15.20 27.58
C ARG A 381 -13.69 -14.62 28.47
N HIS A 382 -14.20 -15.40 29.42
CA HIS A 382 -15.04 -14.84 30.48
C HIS A 382 -14.12 -14.17 31.51
N PRO A 383 -14.25 -12.85 31.79
CA PRO A 383 -13.79 -12.36 33.07
C PRO A 383 -14.66 -13.08 34.11
N ALA A 384 -14.03 -13.89 34.96
CA ALA A 384 -14.68 -14.42 36.14
C ALA A 384 -15.19 -13.23 36.97
N LEU A 385 -16.48 -12.96 36.92
CA LEU A 385 -17.15 -12.10 37.88
C LEU A 385 -17.18 -12.88 39.20
N SER A 386 -16.13 -12.73 40.00
CA SER A 386 -16.19 -13.06 41.42
C SER A 386 -17.17 -12.09 42.08
N HIS A 387 -18.32 -12.62 42.47
CA HIS A 387 -19.27 -12.00 43.39
C HIS A 387 -18.56 -11.33 44.56
N HIS A 388 -18.61 -10.01 44.67
CA HIS A 388 -18.71 -9.29 45.93
C HIS A 388 -19.59 -8.06 45.67
N GLY A 389 -20.80 -8.07 46.24
CA GLY A 389 -21.79 -7.02 46.07
C GLY A 389 -21.41 -5.76 46.86
N ALA A 390 -21.59 -4.61 46.23
CA ALA A 390 -21.85 -3.34 46.88
C ALA A 390 -22.77 -2.49 45.96
N PRO A 391 -23.79 -1.79 46.50
CA PRO A 391 -24.87 -1.23 45.71
C PRO A 391 -24.50 0.10 45.04
N MET A 392 -25.11 0.33 43.88
CA MET A 392 -25.11 1.60 43.17
C MET A 392 -25.64 2.73 44.07
N ARG A 393 -24.86 3.81 44.19
CA ARG A 393 -25.33 5.11 44.68
C ARG A 393 -25.30 6.13 43.55
N HIS A 394 -26.43 6.80 43.40
CA HIS A 394 -26.67 7.96 42.56
C HIS A 394 -25.63 9.06 42.80
N VAL A 395 -25.19 9.71 41.73
CA VAL A 395 -24.46 11.00 41.81
C VAL A 395 -25.29 12.03 41.05
N PRO A 396 -25.74 13.11 41.70
CA PRO A 396 -26.43 14.22 41.05
C PRO A 396 -25.42 15.20 40.44
N ALA A 397 -25.89 15.90 39.41
CA ALA A 397 -25.23 17.06 38.83
C ALA A 397 -25.24 18.26 39.80
N SER A 398 -24.13 19.00 39.89
CA SER A 398 -24.09 20.47 39.90
C SER A 398 -22.66 21.01 39.94
N ILE A 399 -22.52 22.17 39.31
CA ILE A 399 -21.32 22.87 38.85
C ILE A 399 -20.83 23.90 39.89
N ALA A 400 -19.53 24.24 39.81
CA ALA A 400 -18.87 25.53 40.10
C ALA A 400 -17.83 25.58 41.25
N ALA A 401 -16.56 25.50 40.82
CA ALA A 401 -15.42 26.38 41.11
C ALA A 401 -15.27 27.09 42.48
N ILE A 402 -14.09 26.92 43.09
CA ILE A 402 -13.05 27.97 43.25
C ILE A 402 -11.68 27.27 43.36
N ALA A 403 -10.73 27.79 42.59
CA ALA A 403 -9.36 27.33 42.42
C ALA A 403 -8.40 27.92 43.48
N LEU A 404 -7.31 27.20 43.80
CA LEU A 404 -5.91 27.59 43.55
C LEU A 404 -4.93 26.66 44.29
N LEU A 405 -3.76 26.45 43.68
CA LEU A 405 -2.51 25.86 44.21
C LEU A 405 -2.31 24.35 44.06
N ALA A 406 -2.13 23.92 42.80
CA ALA A 406 -1.11 22.93 42.42
C ALA A 406 -0.80 23.08 40.92
N ALA A 407 -0.18 24.19 40.55
CA ALA A 407 0.43 24.37 39.24
C ALA A 407 1.88 23.91 39.31
N CYS A 408 2.17 22.78 38.68
CA CYS A 408 3.40 22.48 37.94
C CYS A 408 3.28 21.06 37.35
N GLY A 409 3.09 20.97 36.03
CA GLY A 409 3.24 19.73 35.27
C GLY A 409 1.97 19.15 34.63
N ALA A 410 1.40 19.84 33.64
CA ALA A 410 0.61 19.26 32.54
C ALA A 410 0.16 20.37 31.58
N ALA A 411 1.08 20.87 30.75
CA ALA A 411 0.74 21.68 29.59
C ALA A 411 1.39 21.02 28.38
N GLY A 412 0.70 20.04 27.82
CA GLY A 412 1.12 19.32 26.62
C GLY A 412 0.16 18.16 26.40
N ASP A 413 -0.88 18.39 25.57
CA ASP A 413 -1.47 17.32 24.73
C ASP A 413 -2.62 17.73 23.80
N GLU A 414 -3.04 19.01 23.72
CA GLU A 414 -4.11 19.37 22.77
C GLU A 414 -3.64 19.56 21.30
N SER A 415 -2.36 19.86 21.06
CA SER A 415 -1.85 20.19 19.71
C SER A 415 -1.75 18.99 18.76
N ASN A 416 -1.62 17.78 19.28
CA ASN A 416 -1.47 16.55 18.51
C ASN A 416 -2.76 15.79 18.26
N ALA A 417 -3.89 16.25 18.80
CA ALA A 417 -5.21 15.67 18.55
C ALA A 417 -5.50 15.56 17.04
N ALA A 418 -6.22 14.51 16.63
CA ALA A 418 -6.56 14.31 15.23
C ALA A 418 -7.53 15.39 14.75
N THR A 419 -7.17 16.12 13.70
CA THR A 419 -8.08 17.04 13.00
C THR A 419 -8.98 16.26 12.06
N PRO A 420 -10.31 16.30 12.20
CA PRO A 420 -11.22 15.68 11.24
C PRO A 420 -11.05 16.30 9.86
N LYS A 421 -11.08 15.47 8.81
CA LYS A 421 -11.18 15.97 7.45
C LYS A 421 -12.52 16.69 7.26
N THR A 422 -12.50 17.81 6.54
CA THR A 422 -13.70 18.54 6.14
C THR A 422 -13.81 18.66 4.62
N ASP A 423 -15.04 18.57 4.12
CA ASP A 423 -15.37 18.84 2.72
C ASP A 423 -15.63 20.34 2.47
N ASP A 424 -15.72 21.14 3.55
CA ASP A 424 -15.89 22.59 3.44
C ASP A 424 -14.54 23.27 3.09
N LYS A 425 -14.26 23.31 1.79
CA LYS A 425 -13.06 23.95 1.22
C LYS A 425 -13.28 25.48 1.17
N PRO A 426 -12.45 26.32 1.80
CA PRO A 426 -12.56 27.79 1.69
C PRO A 426 -12.06 28.34 0.34
N PHE A 427 -11.79 27.46 -0.63
CA PHE A 427 -11.23 27.78 -1.94
C PHE A 427 -12.00 27.11 -3.07
N VAL A 428 -11.85 27.66 -4.27
CA VAL A 428 -12.22 27.06 -5.55
C VAL A 428 -10.99 26.35 -6.12
N THR A 429 -11.17 25.14 -6.63
CA THR A 429 -10.11 24.37 -7.30
C THR A 429 -10.30 24.45 -8.80
N THR A 430 -9.27 24.85 -9.54
CA THR A 430 -9.23 24.83 -11.01
C THR A 430 -8.15 23.86 -11.49
N VAL A 431 -8.51 22.95 -12.39
CA VAL A 431 -7.54 22.08 -13.07
C VAL A 431 -6.88 22.88 -14.18
N MET A 432 -5.55 22.99 -14.13
CA MET A 432 -4.77 23.81 -15.04
C MET A 432 -4.09 22.98 -16.13
N ALA A 433 -3.57 21.81 -15.75
CA ALA A 433 -2.94 20.85 -16.65
C ALA A 433 -2.90 19.45 -16.00
N ASP A 434 -2.36 18.47 -16.70
CA ASP A 434 -2.02 17.15 -16.18
C ASP A 434 -0.59 16.76 -16.59
N PHE A 435 0.04 15.83 -15.88
CA PHE A 435 1.43 15.38 -16.07
C PHE A 435 1.55 13.88 -15.78
N ASP A 436 2.63 13.25 -16.26
CA ASP A 436 2.95 11.85 -15.98
C ASP A 436 3.76 11.72 -14.68
N SER A 437 3.11 11.35 -13.58
CA SER A 437 3.75 11.26 -12.25
C SER A 437 4.60 12.50 -11.90
N PRO A 438 3.99 13.70 -11.86
CA PRO A 438 4.72 14.91 -11.48
C PRO A 438 5.24 14.79 -10.04
N TRP A 439 6.41 15.37 -9.75
CA TRP A 439 7.07 15.26 -8.45
C TRP A 439 7.19 16.60 -7.73
N ALA A 440 7.75 17.62 -8.38
CA ALA A 440 7.84 18.98 -7.85
C ALA A 440 7.57 20.03 -8.94
N MET A 441 7.40 21.27 -8.51
CA MET A 441 7.31 22.43 -9.39
C MET A 441 7.91 23.67 -8.76
N THR A 442 8.31 24.63 -9.60
CA THR A 442 8.68 25.99 -9.15
C THR A 442 8.30 27.02 -10.22
N PHE A 443 7.93 28.23 -9.78
CA PHE A 443 7.56 29.34 -10.66
C PHE A 443 8.78 30.16 -11.09
N LEU A 444 8.87 30.45 -12.39
CA LEU A 444 9.77 31.45 -12.94
C LEU A 444 9.25 32.86 -12.67
N PRO A 445 10.12 33.89 -12.66
CA PRO A 445 9.70 35.29 -12.45
C PRO A 445 8.67 35.81 -13.47
N ASP A 446 8.58 35.18 -14.64
CA ASP A 446 7.60 35.53 -15.69
C ASP A 446 6.29 34.72 -15.60
N GLY A 447 6.11 33.94 -14.53
CA GLY A 447 4.91 33.15 -14.27
C GLY A 447 4.88 31.77 -14.92
N ARG A 448 5.86 31.44 -15.78
CA ARG A 448 6.02 30.05 -16.27
C ARG A 448 6.39 29.11 -15.14
N ILE A 449 6.23 27.81 -15.36
CA ILE A 449 6.42 26.79 -14.33
C ILE A 449 7.43 25.77 -14.83
N LEU A 450 8.42 25.44 -14.00
CA LEU A 450 9.19 24.21 -14.18
C LEU A 450 8.51 23.10 -13.41
N VAL A 451 8.25 21.97 -14.05
CA VAL A 451 7.65 20.78 -13.44
C VAL A 451 8.58 19.59 -13.65
N THR A 452 8.90 18.86 -12.59
CA THR A 452 9.63 17.61 -12.69
C THR A 452 8.66 16.44 -12.73
N GLU A 453 8.96 15.45 -13.55
CA GLU A 453 8.26 14.18 -13.60
C GLU A 453 9.20 13.06 -13.18
N LYS A 454 8.66 12.09 -12.46
CA LYS A 454 9.39 11.00 -11.82
C LYS A 454 10.41 10.33 -12.74
N ASP A 455 10.10 10.18 -14.02
CA ASP A 455 10.90 9.43 -14.99
C ASP A 455 12.08 10.20 -15.63
N GLY A 456 12.44 11.36 -15.10
CA GLY A 456 13.63 12.08 -15.59
C GLY A 456 13.31 13.23 -16.55
N ARG A 457 12.04 13.64 -16.69
CA ARG A 457 11.66 14.77 -17.53
C ARG A 457 11.47 16.02 -16.68
N MET A 458 12.12 17.11 -17.06
CA MET A 458 11.78 18.45 -16.60
C MET A 458 11.02 19.17 -17.71
N LEU A 459 9.89 19.78 -17.40
CA LEU A 459 9.01 20.45 -18.35
C LEU A 459 8.98 21.95 -18.03
N LEU A 460 9.14 22.79 -19.04
CA LEU A 460 8.82 24.20 -18.97
C LEU A 460 7.41 24.43 -19.49
N VAL A 461 6.55 24.94 -18.61
CA VAL A 461 5.11 25.08 -18.80
C VAL A 461 4.77 26.56 -18.88
N SER A 462 3.91 26.94 -19.83
CA SER A 462 3.45 28.33 -19.96
C SER A 462 2.68 28.79 -18.72
N ALA A 463 2.63 30.10 -18.47
CA ALA A 463 1.97 30.65 -17.28
C ALA A 463 0.46 30.32 -17.20
N ASP A 464 -0.19 30.11 -18.35
CA ASP A 464 -1.59 29.67 -18.45
C ASP A 464 -1.75 28.14 -18.44
N ALA A 465 -0.65 27.40 -18.30
CA ALA A 465 -0.53 25.95 -18.33
C ALA A 465 -1.03 25.26 -19.61
N LYS A 466 -1.26 26.00 -20.71
CA LYS A 466 -1.80 25.43 -21.96
C LYS A 466 -0.75 24.82 -22.88
N SER A 467 0.53 25.16 -22.69
CA SER A 467 1.62 24.63 -23.50
C SER A 467 2.80 24.24 -22.61
N ARG A 468 3.58 23.25 -23.06
CA ARG A 468 4.76 22.77 -22.35
C ARG A 468 5.81 22.23 -23.32
N ALA A 469 7.07 22.31 -22.93
CA ALA A 469 8.19 21.71 -23.66
C ALA A 469 9.13 21.00 -22.68
N PRO A 470 9.65 19.81 -23.02
CA PRO A 470 10.69 19.17 -22.22
C PRO A 470 12.00 19.94 -22.31
N LEU A 471 12.76 19.93 -21.21
CA LEU A 471 14.11 20.47 -21.14
C LEU A 471 15.13 19.37 -21.40
N ASP A 472 16.06 19.64 -22.31
CA ASP A 472 17.26 18.82 -22.49
C ASP A 472 18.29 19.11 -21.37
N GLY A 473 19.28 18.21 -21.22
CA GLY A 473 20.40 18.36 -20.29
C GLY A 473 20.21 17.68 -18.92
N ILE A 474 19.05 17.05 -18.68
CA ILE A 474 18.80 16.30 -17.44
C ILE A 474 19.63 14.99 -17.45
N PRO A 475 20.42 14.70 -16.39
CA PRO A 475 21.14 13.44 -16.25
C PRO A 475 20.22 12.22 -16.23
N ALA A 476 20.78 11.04 -16.45
CA ALA A 476 20.03 9.80 -16.33
C ALA A 476 19.50 9.61 -14.90
N VAL A 477 18.21 9.32 -14.79
CA VAL A 477 17.50 9.14 -13.52
C VAL A 477 17.15 7.68 -13.31
N ASP A 478 17.40 7.16 -12.10
CA ASP A 478 16.85 5.88 -11.64
C ASP A 478 15.49 6.11 -10.97
N SER A 479 14.39 5.84 -11.68
CA SER A 479 13.03 6.08 -11.18
C SER A 479 12.38 4.85 -10.49
N ALA A 480 13.18 3.86 -10.08
CA ALA A 480 12.67 2.66 -9.43
C ALA A 480 12.15 2.97 -8.01
N GLY A 481 11.05 2.31 -7.62
CA GLY A 481 10.38 2.55 -6.33
C GLY A 481 10.03 4.03 -6.11
N GLN A 482 10.65 4.65 -5.11
CA GLN A 482 10.50 6.08 -4.77
C GLN A 482 11.51 6.99 -5.48
N GLY A 483 12.43 6.45 -6.28
CA GLY A 483 13.39 7.23 -7.06
C GLY A 483 12.67 8.09 -8.10
N ALA A 484 13.21 9.28 -8.39
CA ALA A 484 12.60 10.25 -9.28
C ALA A 484 13.63 11.28 -9.78
N LEU A 485 13.28 12.02 -10.83
CA LEU A 485 13.67 13.43 -10.90
C LEU A 485 12.80 14.13 -9.86
N MET A 486 13.46 14.60 -8.80
CA MET A 486 12.81 15.03 -7.58
C MET A 486 12.62 16.54 -7.62
N ASP A 487 13.25 17.26 -6.71
CA ASP A 487 12.94 18.66 -6.45
C ASP A 487 13.48 19.57 -7.55
N VAL A 488 12.88 20.75 -7.71
CA VAL A 488 13.37 21.80 -8.59
C VAL A 488 13.15 23.15 -7.94
N VAL A 489 14.21 23.93 -7.77
CA VAL A 489 14.15 25.27 -7.20
C VAL A 489 15.04 26.23 -7.97
N LEU A 490 14.70 27.51 -7.92
CA LEU A 490 15.51 28.56 -8.53
C LEU A 490 16.57 29.06 -7.54
N HIS A 491 17.72 29.47 -8.08
CA HIS A 491 18.68 30.24 -7.29
C HIS A 491 18.04 31.56 -6.80
N PRO A 492 18.37 32.08 -5.60
CA PRO A 492 17.83 33.36 -5.11
C PRO A 492 18.09 34.56 -6.05
N LYS A 493 19.18 34.49 -6.82
CA LYS A 493 19.56 35.44 -7.88
C LYS A 493 19.23 34.98 -9.30
N PHE A 494 18.17 34.18 -9.48
CA PHE A 494 17.82 33.59 -10.79
C PHE A 494 17.66 34.63 -11.90
N ALA A 495 17.15 35.82 -11.58
CA ALA A 495 17.02 36.92 -12.55
C ALA A 495 18.37 37.34 -13.17
N GLU A 496 19.48 37.16 -12.44
CA GLU A 496 20.83 37.51 -12.87
C GLU A 496 21.57 36.31 -13.49
N ASN A 497 21.48 35.14 -12.88
CA ASN A 497 22.33 33.99 -13.21
C ASN A 497 21.62 32.82 -13.90
N ARG A 498 20.28 32.84 -13.93
CA ARG A 498 19.43 31.81 -14.55
C ARG A 498 19.68 30.40 -14.02
N LEU A 499 20.22 30.24 -12.81
CA LEU A 499 20.56 28.94 -12.24
C LEU A 499 19.32 28.23 -11.68
N VAL A 500 19.11 27.00 -12.15
CA VAL A 500 18.10 26.06 -11.65
C VAL A 500 18.82 24.94 -10.91
N TYR A 501 18.36 24.63 -9.70
CA TYR A 501 18.84 23.52 -8.88
C TYR A 501 17.80 22.42 -8.92
N PHE A 502 18.25 21.18 -9.02
CA PHE A 502 17.36 20.03 -9.00
C PHE A 502 18.04 18.82 -8.39
N SER A 503 17.23 17.91 -7.84
CA SER A 503 17.72 16.66 -7.28
C SER A 503 17.18 15.46 -8.05
N PHE A 504 17.94 14.37 -8.05
CA PHE A 504 17.55 13.16 -8.73
C PHE A 504 18.18 11.93 -8.08
N SER A 505 17.55 10.78 -8.26
CA SER A 505 18.13 9.50 -7.88
C SER A 505 18.97 8.95 -9.01
N GLU A 506 20.15 8.41 -8.67
CA GLU A 506 21.06 7.81 -9.64
C GLU A 506 21.66 6.50 -9.12
N LYS A 507 22.10 5.66 -10.07
CA LYS A 507 22.91 4.47 -9.77
C LYS A 507 24.39 4.86 -9.72
N GLY A 508 25.13 4.24 -8.84
CA GLY A 508 26.57 4.40 -8.72
C GLY A 508 27.24 3.15 -8.16
N THR A 509 28.51 3.26 -7.82
CA THR A 509 29.24 2.15 -7.20
C THR A 509 28.65 1.87 -5.82
N GLY A 510 28.25 0.62 -5.56
CA GLY A 510 27.67 0.21 -4.28
C GLY A 510 26.16 0.40 -4.14
N GLY A 511 25.46 0.81 -5.21
CA GLY A 511 23.99 0.84 -5.24
C GLY A 511 23.42 2.14 -5.80
N LYS A 512 22.46 2.72 -5.08
CA LYS A 512 21.72 3.92 -5.48
C LYS A 512 21.82 5.01 -4.43
N GLY A 513 21.73 6.26 -4.88
CA GLY A 513 21.78 7.44 -4.01
C GLY A 513 20.96 8.61 -4.55
N VAL A 514 20.93 9.68 -3.77
CA VAL A 514 20.37 10.99 -4.16
C VAL A 514 21.52 11.92 -4.56
N ALA A 515 21.33 12.66 -5.63
CA ALA A 515 22.27 13.67 -6.12
C ALA A 515 21.58 15.03 -6.23
N LEU A 516 22.37 16.08 -6.04
CA LEU A 516 21.98 17.48 -6.24
C LEU A 516 22.80 18.03 -7.41
N ALA A 517 22.11 18.63 -8.38
CA ALA A 517 22.72 19.27 -9.53
C ALA A 517 22.20 20.69 -9.73
N ARG A 518 22.94 21.46 -10.53
CA ARG A 518 22.50 22.76 -11.03
C ARG A 518 22.82 22.91 -12.51
N GLY A 519 22.05 23.72 -13.20
CA GLY A 519 22.26 24.11 -14.60
C GLY A 519 21.74 25.51 -14.88
N VAL A 520 22.09 26.06 -16.04
CA VAL A 520 21.66 27.39 -16.49
C VAL A 520 20.46 27.21 -17.42
N LEU A 521 19.31 27.79 -17.09
CA LEU A 521 18.12 27.73 -17.95
C LEU A 521 18.31 28.58 -19.21
N VAL A 522 18.38 27.91 -20.36
CA VAL A 522 18.40 28.53 -21.68
C VAL A 522 17.01 28.44 -22.30
N ASP A 523 16.46 29.59 -22.66
CA ASP A 523 15.12 29.73 -23.24
C ASP A 523 15.17 29.75 -24.78
N GLY A 524 14.05 29.44 -25.44
CA GLY A 524 13.93 29.46 -26.89
C GLY A 524 13.06 28.33 -27.44
N ALA A 525 13.17 28.07 -28.75
CA ALA A 525 12.38 27.03 -29.43
C ALA A 525 12.68 25.60 -28.93
N LYS A 526 13.87 25.39 -28.34
CA LYS A 526 14.28 24.15 -27.67
C LYS A 526 14.87 24.50 -26.31
N PRO A 527 14.04 24.66 -25.27
CA PRO A 527 14.52 25.02 -23.95
C PRO A 527 15.38 23.89 -23.35
N ALA A 528 16.41 24.24 -22.58
CA ALA A 528 17.34 23.28 -22.00
C ALA A 528 17.98 23.81 -20.71
N LEU A 529 18.57 22.91 -19.92
CA LEU A 529 19.57 23.28 -18.93
C LEU A 529 20.97 23.09 -19.51
N ASP A 530 21.72 24.19 -19.65
CA ASP A 530 23.13 24.17 -20.05
C ASP A 530 24.06 24.06 -18.83
N LYS A 531 25.29 23.60 -19.04
CA LYS A 531 26.34 23.49 -18.00
C LYS A 531 25.90 22.71 -16.75
N VAL A 532 25.08 21.68 -16.95
CA VAL A 532 24.58 20.85 -15.86
C VAL A 532 25.75 20.17 -15.15
N THR A 533 25.84 20.41 -13.84
CA THR A 533 26.88 19.85 -12.98
C THR A 533 26.24 19.25 -11.74
N VAL A 534 26.60 18.00 -11.42
CA VAL A 534 26.27 17.38 -10.12
C VAL A 534 27.21 17.94 -9.08
N ILE A 535 26.65 18.67 -8.11
CA ILE A 535 27.41 19.43 -7.11
C ILE A 535 27.47 18.73 -5.75
N PHE A 536 26.57 17.79 -5.48
CA PHE A 536 26.61 16.97 -4.26
C PHE A 536 26.02 15.58 -4.50
N ARG A 537 26.56 14.58 -3.79
CA ARG A 537 26.06 13.19 -3.78
C ARG A 537 25.91 12.71 -2.34
N GLY A 538 24.73 12.20 -2.01
CA GLY A 538 24.48 11.50 -0.76
C GLY A 538 25.35 10.25 -0.65
N THR A 539 25.91 9.98 0.53
CA THR A 539 26.82 8.84 0.74
C THR A 539 26.53 8.14 2.08
N PRO A 540 26.72 6.81 2.15
CA PRO A 540 27.07 5.91 1.05
C PRO A 540 25.91 5.71 0.06
N TYR A 541 26.22 5.21 -1.13
CA TYR A 541 25.21 4.61 -2.01
C TYR A 541 24.86 3.23 -1.47
N VAL A 542 23.60 2.84 -1.57
CA VAL A 542 23.09 1.58 -1.00
C VAL A 542 22.03 0.95 -1.90
N ASP A 543 21.82 -0.35 -1.76
CA ASP A 543 20.77 -1.07 -2.48
C ASP A 543 19.36 -0.70 -1.99
N GLY A 544 18.37 -0.90 -2.86
CA GLY A 544 16.95 -0.63 -2.59
C GLY A 544 16.46 0.68 -3.20
N ASP A 545 15.15 0.90 -3.13
CA ASP A 545 14.46 1.93 -3.91
C ASP A 545 13.62 2.90 -3.06
N GLY A 546 13.84 2.96 -1.74
CA GLY A 546 13.03 3.78 -0.82
C GLY A 546 13.82 4.90 -0.12
N HIS A 547 13.13 5.97 0.26
CA HIS A 547 13.60 7.06 1.12
C HIS A 547 14.78 7.87 0.54
N TYR A 548 14.59 8.39 -0.68
CA TYR A 548 15.55 9.32 -1.30
C TYR A 548 15.47 10.75 -0.73
N SER A 549 14.28 11.19 -0.30
CA SER A 549 14.02 12.56 0.14
C SER A 549 14.28 13.60 -0.97
N GLY A 550 15.42 14.29 -0.95
CA GLY A 550 15.90 15.09 -2.07
C GLY A 550 15.37 16.52 -2.15
N ARG A 551 14.84 17.10 -1.06
CA ARG A 551 14.32 18.47 -1.07
C ARG A 551 15.41 19.52 -0.94
N ILE A 552 15.19 20.67 -1.57
CA ILE A 552 16.13 21.79 -1.67
C ILE A 552 15.45 23.07 -1.17
N ALA A 553 16.13 23.83 -0.30
CA ALA A 553 15.69 25.17 0.06
C ALA A 553 16.89 26.10 0.18
N PHE A 554 16.75 27.33 -0.30
CA PHE A 554 17.72 28.38 -0.01
C PHE A 554 17.31 29.14 1.24
N ALA A 555 18.23 29.26 2.19
CA ALA A 555 18.06 30.11 3.34
C ALA A 555 18.14 31.60 2.95
N PRO A 556 17.55 32.51 3.75
CA PRO A 556 17.66 33.96 3.52
C PRO A 556 19.11 34.48 3.46
N ASP A 557 20.05 33.77 4.09
CA ASP A 557 21.49 34.10 4.07
C ASP A 557 22.24 33.58 2.82
N GLY A 558 21.53 32.90 1.91
CA GLY A 558 22.06 32.38 0.65
C GLY A 558 22.62 30.95 0.71
N HIS A 559 22.67 30.30 1.87
CA HIS A 559 23.10 28.90 1.95
C HIS A 559 22.01 27.96 1.43
N LEU A 560 22.44 26.86 0.82
CA LEU A 560 21.56 25.81 0.31
C LEU A 560 21.38 24.74 1.37
N PHE A 561 20.13 24.35 1.61
CA PHE A 561 19.76 23.23 2.45
C PHE A 561 19.25 22.08 1.58
N PHE A 562 19.72 20.87 1.87
CA PHE A 562 19.40 19.67 1.09
C PHE A 562 19.05 18.51 2.00
N THR A 563 17.93 17.82 1.74
CA THR A 563 17.53 16.64 2.51
C THR A 563 18.01 15.35 1.86
N ASN A 564 18.47 14.42 2.69
CA ASN A 564 18.93 13.11 2.24
C ASN A 564 18.40 12.03 3.20
N GLY A 565 17.49 11.19 2.71
CA GLY A 565 16.82 10.16 3.51
C GLY A 565 17.74 8.99 3.89
N GLU A 566 17.31 8.16 4.85
CA GLU A 566 18.14 7.05 5.35
C GLU A 566 18.13 5.77 4.50
N ARG A 567 17.44 5.80 3.34
CA ARG A 567 17.45 4.72 2.34
C ARG A 567 16.86 3.37 2.79
N GLN A 568 16.00 3.37 3.81
CA GLN A 568 15.47 2.17 4.47
C GLN A 568 16.55 1.31 5.15
N LYS A 569 17.62 1.95 5.64
CA LYS A 569 18.78 1.29 6.28
C LYS A 569 18.88 1.57 7.77
N PHE A 570 18.03 2.43 8.31
CA PHE A 570 17.89 2.82 9.70
C PHE A 570 19.16 3.51 10.24
N ASP A 571 20.18 2.72 10.55
CA ASP A 571 21.40 3.11 11.24
C ASP A 571 22.17 4.29 10.58
N PRO A 572 22.19 4.46 9.25
CA PRO A 572 22.87 5.61 8.64
C PRO A 572 22.35 6.96 9.12
N ALA A 573 21.10 7.05 9.61
CA ALA A 573 20.54 8.26 10.20
C ALA A 573 21.35 8.75 11.43
N GLN A 574 21.99 7.83 12.16
CA GLN A 574 22.81 8.11 13.34
C GLN A 574 24.33 8.09 13.07
N ASP A 575 24.77 7.51 11.95
CA ASP A 575 26.18 7.46 11.58
C ASP A 575 26.74 8.87 11.29
N PRO A 576 27.81 9.31 11.99
CA PRO A 576 28.43 10.61 11.74
C PRO A 576 29.16 10.70 10.39
N LYS A 577 29.56 9.58 9.78
CA LYS A 577 30.31 9.58 8.52
C LYS A 577 29.40 9.55 7.30
N ALA A 578 28.18 9.05 7.45
CA ALA A 578 27.16 9.07 6.40
C ALA A 578 26.48 10.44 6.28
N THR A 579 25.97 10.73 5.10
CA THR A 579 25.08 11.88 4.85
C THR A 579 23.62 11.46 4.69
N LEU A 580 23.32 10.17 4.83
CA LEU A 580 21.96 9.61 4.81
C LEU A 580 21.22 9.88 6.14
N GLY A 581 19.91 10.16 6.06
CA GLY A 581 19.07 10.53 7.20
C GLY A 581 19.45 11.88 7.82
N LYS A 582 19.77 12.87 6.98
CA LYS A 582 20.33 14.18 7.38
C LYS A 582 19.63 15.34 6.66
N VAL A 583 19.63 16.50 7.33
CA VAL A 583 19.57 17.80 6.66
C VAL A 583 21.00 18.31 6.50
N LEU A 584 21.35 18.73 5.29
CA LEU A 584 22.67 19.21 4.93
C LEU A 584 22.65 20.72 4.67
N ARG A 585 23.71 21.44 5.05
CA ARG A 585 23.90 22.86 4.75
C ARG A 585 25.15 23.06 3.90
N LEU A 586 24.96 23.61 2.72
CA LEU A 586 25.93 23.75 1.65
C LEU A 586 26.03 25.21 1.20
N ASN A 587 27.14 25.56 0.54
CA ASN A 587 27.20 26.73 -0.32
C ASN A 587 26.40 26.46 -1.61
N ASP A 588 26.14 27.50 -2.40
CA ASP A 588 25.42 27.38 -3.67
C ASP A 588 26.16 26.49 -4.70
N ASP A 589 27.47 26.30 -4.57
CA ASP A 589 28.27 25.38 -5.38
C ASP A 589 28.27 23.92 -4.90
N GLY A 590 27.52 23.61 -3.83
CA GLY A 590 27.40 22.28 -3.25
C GLY A 590 28.51 21.89 -2.28
N THR A 591 29.52 22.74 -2.07
CA THR A 591 30.54 22.51 -1.04
C THR A 591 29.95 22.68 0.36
N PRO A 592 30.43 21.95 1.39
CA PRO A 592 29.97 22.16 2.77
C PRO A 592 30.16 23.61 3.23
N ALA A 593 29.11 24.19 3.80
CA ALA A 593 29.18 25.55 4.34
C ALA A 593 30.11 25.61 5.57
N ALA A 594 30.86 26.71 5.70
CA ALA A 594 31.66 26.95 6.89
C ALA A 594 30.77 27.09 8.14
N GLY A 595 31.30 26.63 9.28
CA GLY A 595 30.61 26.73 10.57
C GLY A 595 29.51 25.71 10.82
N ASN A 596 29.40 24.65 10.00
CA ASN A 596 28.44 23.58 10.28
C ASN A 596 28.69 22.92 11.66
N PRO A 597 27.62 22.72 12.47
CA PRO A 597 27.71 22.56 13.93
C PRO A 597 28.31 21.23 14.38
N LEU A 598 28.31 20.22 13.51
CA LEU A 598 28.70 18.85 13.86
C LEU A 598 30.09 18.47 13.36
N THR A 599 30.73 19.31 12.54
CA THR A 599 32.06 19.05 11.98
C THR A 599 33.11 18.83 13.08
N ALA A 600 33.09 19.67 14.11
CA ALA A 600 34.00 19.55 15.27
C ALA A 600 33.77 18.26 16.09
N LYS A 601 32.59 17.63 15.95
CA LYS A 601 32.26 16.34 16.57
C LYS A 601 32.58 15.15 15.65
N GLY A 602 33.28 15.39 14.54
CA GLY A 602 33.71 14.34 13.61
C GLY A 602 32.63 13.89 12.62
N PHE A 603 31.52 14.62 12.50
CA PHE A 603 30.52 14.35 11.46
C PHE A 603 31.03 14.78 10.08
N HIS A 604 30.41 14.27 9.03
CA HIS A 604 30.60 14.77 7.67
C HIS A 604 30.37 16.30 7.65
N PRO A 605 31.26 17.11 7.02
CA PRO A 605 31.23 18.57 7.16
C PRO A 605 29.95 19.25 6.68
N ALA A 606 29.17 18.60 5.82
CA ALA A 606 27.89 19.12 5.32
C ALA A 606 26.71 18.98 6.30
N VAL A 607 26.83 18.17 7.36
CA VAL A 607 25.69 17.81 8.21
C VAL A 607 25.27 18.98 9.10
N TRP A 608 24.01 19.39 8.95
CA TRP A 608 23.37 20.41 9.78
C TRP A 608 22.61 19.78 10.95
N SER A 609 21.78 18.78 10.68
CA SER A 609 21.08 17.96 11.68
C SER A 609 20.98 16.50 11.22
N TYR A 610 20.66 15.59 12.14
CA TYR A 610 20.68 14.14 11.90
C TYR A 610 19.59 13.40 12.66
N GLY A 611 19.47 12.08 12.42
CA GLY A 611 18.43 11.26 13.03
C GLY A 611 17.09 11.38 12.32
N HIS A 612 17.10 11.56 10.99
CA HIS A 612 15.90 11.69 10.17
C HIS A 612 15.66 10.42 9.36
N ARG A 613 14.40 10.18 9.00
CA ARG A 613 13.96 9.04 8.19
C ARG A 613 13.80 9.39 6.71
N ASN A 614 12.74 10.11 6.35
CA ASN A 614 12.40 10.39 4.94
C ASN A 614 11.72 11.75 4.77
N LEU A 615 12.57 12.76 4.59
CA LEU A 615 12.28 14.19 4.61
C LEU A 615 11.74 14.67 3.26
N LEU A 616 10.43 14.76 3.11
CA LEU A 616 9.80 15.03 1.81
C LEU A 616 9.33 16.47 1.66
N GLY A 617 9.62 17.36 2.60
CA GLY A 617 9.40 18.80 2.47
C GLY A 617 10.30 19.59 3.41
N ILE A 618 10.90 20.68 2.92
CA ILE A 618 11.57 21.70 3.73
C ILE A 618 11.18 23.09 3.24
N ALA A 619 11.03 24.04 4.15
CA ALA A 619 10.75 25.43 3.82
C ALA A 619 11.21 26.37 4.95
N PHE A 620 11.72 27.54 4.58
CA PHE A 620 11.99 28.61 5.53
C PHE A 620 10.73 29.45 5.75
N ASP A 621 10.46 29.80 7.01
CA ASP A 621 9.51 30.87 7.31
C ASP A 621 10.14 32.26 7.20
N ALA A 622 9.31 33.30 7.35
CA ALA A 622 9.75 34.70 7.24
C ALA A 622 10.73 35.12 8.35
N GLN A 623 10.84 34.36 9.44
CA GLN A 623 11.79 34.59 10.52
C GLN A 623 13.11 33.85 10.30
N GLY A 624 13.21 33.05 9.23
CA GLY A 624 14.39 32.25 8.92
C GLY A 624 14.43 30.92 9.68
N ASN A 625 13.33 30.48 10.28
CA ASN A 625 13.25 29.13 10.83
C ASN A 625 13.07 28.11 9.71
N LEU A 626 13.87 27.03 9.75
CA LEU A 626 13.73 25.92 8.82
C LEU A 626 12.70 24.93 9.35
N TRP A 627 11.57 24.82 8.65
CA TRP A 627 10.58 23.78 8.88
C TRP A 627 10.83 22.62 7.95
N GLU A 628 10.61 21.42 8.47
CA GLU A 628 10.81 20.17 7.77
C GLU A 628 9.67 19.23 8.11
N GLN A 629 9.26 18.42 7.15
CA GLN A 629 8.33 17.34 7.41
C GLN A 629 8.90 16.03 6.85
N GLU A 630 8.62 14.94 7.55
CA GLU A 630 9.00 13.61 7.11
C GLU A 630 7.95 12.51 7.30
N MET A 631 8.10 11.47 6.48
CA MET A 631 7.35 10.23 6.67
C MET A 631 7.94 9.41 7.81
N GLY A 632 7.08 9.07 8.77
CA GLY A 632 7.35 8.09 9.81
C GLY A 632 7.25 6.65 9.30
N PRO A 633 7.49 5.67 10.18
CA PRO A 633 7.34 4.25 9.88
C PRO A 633 5.84 3.88 9.77
N ARG A 634 5.32 2.95 10.57
CA ARG A 634 3.87 2.75 10.65
C ARG A 634 3.31 3.83 11.59
N HIS A 635 2.77 4.89 10.99
CA HIS A 635 2.41 6.13 11.68
C HIS A 635 3.64 6.99 12.00
N GLY A 636 3.54 7.96 12.92
CA GLY A 636 4.66 8.80 13.34
C GLY A 636 5.22 9.69 12.24
N ASP A 637 4.39 10.14 11.29
CA ASP A 637 4.81 11.23 10.39
C ASP A 637 4.99 12.49 11.21
N GLU A 638 5.93 13.35 10.84
CA GLU A 638 6.40 14.45 11.69
C GLU A 638 6.45 15.79 10.96
N LEU A 639 6.22 16.86 11.72
CA LEU A 639 6.61 18.23 11.35
C LEU A 639 7.62 18.70 12.39
N ASN A 640 8.82 19.00 11.92
CA ASN A 640 9.98 19.37 12.70
C ASN A 640 10.35 20.84 12.49
N LEU A 641 10.82 21.47 13.57
CA LEU A 641 11.58 22.70 13.51
C LEU A 641 13.06 22.33 13.52
N ILE A 642 13.77 22.58 12.43
CA ILE A 642 15.16 22.16 12.26
C ILE A 642 16.14 23.09 12.97
N LEU A 643 16.86 22.54 13.94
CA LEU A 643 17.83 23.23 14.77
C LEU A 643 19.27 22.75 14.50
N PRO A 644 20.27 23.65 14.57
CA PRO A 644 21.66 23.30 14.30
C PRO A 644 22.18 22.22 15.26
N GLY A 645 22.70 21.15 14.69
CA GLY A 645 23.42 20.09 15.40
C GLY A 645 22.56 19.17 16.26
N ARG A 646 21.23 19.26 16.14
CA ARG A 646 20.28 18.42 16.89
C ARG A 646 20.09 17.05 16.23
N ASN A 647 19.75 16.09 17.09
CA ASN A 647 19.41 14.71 16.73
C ASN A 647 17.89 14.53 16.84
N TYR A 648 17.23 14.23 15.73
CA TYR A 648 15.78 13.97 15.64
C TYR A 648 15.44 12.50 15.88
N GLY A 649 16.44 11.70 16.22
CA GLY A 649 16.24 10.47 16.95
C GLY A 649 15.97 9.22 16.13
N TYR A 650 15.54 9.29 14.86
CA TYR A 650 15.36 8.07 14.07
C TYR A 650 16.68 7.29 13.88
N PRO A 651 16.70 5.95 14.02
CA PRO A 651 15.61 5.03 14.37
C PRO A 651 15.49 4.73 15.89
N ILE A 652 16.20 5.46 16.74
CA ILE A 652 16.21 5.30 18.21
C ILE A 652 14.83 5.63 18.79
N VAL A 653 14.19 6.68 18.30
CA VAL A 653 12.82 7.08 18.64
C VAL A 653 12.00 7.40 17.40
N SER A 654 10.69 7.25 17.52
CA SER A 654 9.67 7.72 16.58
C SER A 654 8.32 7.60 17.25
N ASN A 655 7.39 8.53 16.98
CA ASN A 655 6.01 8.39 17.45
C ASN A 655 5.18 7.38 16.63
N GLY A 656 5.82 6.51 15.85
CA GLY A 656 5.22 5.41 15.12
C GLY A 656 5.87 4.06 15.43
N ASP A 657 5.28 2.98 14.94
CA ASP A 657 5.81 1.63 15.14
C ASP A 657 6.60 1.14 13.92
N HIS A 658 7.42 0.10 14.08
CA HIS A 658 7.84 -0.68 12.92
C HIS A 658 6.62 -1.22 12.16
N TYR A 659 6.73 -1.38 10.83
CA TYR A 659 5.63 -1.96 10.03
C TYR A 659 5.27 -3.38 10.44
N ASP A 660 6.19 -4.11 11.06
CA ASP A 660 5.95 -5.42 11.63
C ASP A 660 5.21 -5.34 12.99
N GLY A 661 5.05 -4.15 13.57
CA GLY A 661 4.34 -3.90 14.82
C GLY A 661 5.19 -4.00 16.08
N ARG A 662 6.52 -4.17 15.97
CA ARG A 662 7.41 -3.89 17.09
C ARG A 662 7.36 -2.39 17.43
N PRO A 663 7.29 -2.02 18.72
CA PRO A 663 7.31 -0.61 19.09
C PRO A 663 8.68 0.00 18.79
N ILE A 664 8.67 1.27 18.43
CA ILE A 664 9.84 2.15 18.54
C ILE A 664 9.53 3.06 19.73
N PRO A 665 10.48 3.35 20.63
CA PRO A 665 10.22 4.25 21.74
C PRO A 665 9.76 5.63 21.23
N ASP A 666 8.74 6.20 21.89
CA ASP A 666 8.26 7.55 21.61
C ASP A 666 9.33 8.59 22.01
N HIS A 667 9.26 9.79 21.42
CA HIS A 667 10.21 10.88 21.71
C HIS A 667 10.27 11.28 23.19
N ASP A 668 9.14 11.19 23.92
CA ASP A 668 9.08 11.50 25.35
C ASP A 668 9.95 10.58 26.23
N THR A 669 10.30 9.39 25.72
CA THR A 669 11.21 8.45 26.37
C THR A 669 12.68 8.88 26.29
N ARG A 670 13.02 9.82 25.40
CA ARG A 670 14.38 10.33 25.16
C ARG A 670 14.38 11.86 25.03
N PRO A 671 14.18 12.60 26.14
CA PRO A 671 14.14 14.06 26.14
C PRO A 671 15.47 14.73 25.77
N ASP A 672 16.56 13.97 25.62
CA ASP A 672 17.83 14.43 25.09
C ASP A 672 17.84 14.55 23.55
N LEU A 673 16.88 13.90 22.88
CA LEU A 673 16.65 13.98 21.44
C LEU A 673 15.62 15.09 21.15
N GLU A 674 15.73 15.72 19.99
CA GLU A 674 14.81 16.79 19.58
C GLU A 674 13.49 16.18 19.13
N ALA A 675 12.41 16.51 19.84
CA ALA A 675 11.07 16.01 19.51
C ALA A 675 10.42 16.83 18.38
N PRO A 676 9.55 16.19 17.57
CA PRO A 676 8.79 16.89 16.54
C PRO A 676 7.83 17.91 17.15
N LYS A 677 7.53 18.97 16.41
CA LYS A 677 6.52 19.96 16.82
C LYS A 677 5.11 19.40 16.71
N LEU A 678 4.86 18.56 15.70
CA LEU A 678 3.62 17.80 15.52
C LEU A 678 3.94 16.42 14.97
N PHE A 679 3.12 15.43 15.32
CA PHE A 679 3.17 14.10 14.72
C PHE A 679 1.77 13.57 14.33
N TRP A 680 1.69 12.61 13.41
CA TRP A 680 0.43 12.03 12.93
C TRP A 680 0.32 10.52 13.15
N ASN A 681 -0.64 10.15 14.02
CA ASN A 681 -1.11 8.80 14.27
C ASN A 681 -2.64 8.74 14.06
N PRO A 682 -3.14 8.23 12.93
CA PRO A 682 -2.42 7.53 11.86
C PRO A 682 -1.63 8.46 10.92
N ALA A 683 -0.58 7.91 10.30
CA ALA A 683 0.20 8.55 9.23
C ALA A 683 -0.68 9.12 8.09
N ILE A 684 -0.30 10.31 7.64
CA ILE A 684 -0.83 11.01 6.46
C ILE A 684 0.03 10.77 5.20
N SER A 685 1.24 10.22 5.36
CA SER A 685 2.28 10.08 4.34
C SER A 685 2.54 11.40 3.62
N PRO A 686 3.16 12.36 4.32
CA PRO A 686 3.30 13.72 3.85
C PRO A 686 4.30 13.86 2.67
N ALA A 687 4.10 14.91 1.87
CA ALA A 687 4.85 15.19 0.64
C ALA A 687 5.33 16.66 0.58
N GLY A 688 5.05 17.45 -0.46
CA GLY A 688 5.44 18.86 -0.52
C GLY A 688 5.08 19.66 0.74
N LEU A 689 5.94 20.61 1.12
CA LEU A 689 5.78 21.53 2.24
C LEU A 689 5.98 22.96 1.74
N MET A 690 5.03 23.84 2.02
CA MET A 690 5.12 25.27 1.70
C MET A 690 4.70 26.11 2.91
N ILE A 691 5.47 27.16 3.22
CA ILE A 691 5.05 28.20 4.16
C ILE A 691 4.37 29.31 3.37
N TYR A 692 3.10 29.56 3.68
CA TYR A 692 2.31 30.54 2.97
C TYR A 692 2.65 31.97 3.44
N SER A 693 2.91 32.84 2.46
CA SER A 693 3.28 34.26 2.65
C SER A 693 2.44 35.22 1.80
N GLY A 694 1.62 34.69 0.88
CA GLY A 694 0.85 35.46 -0.09
C GLY A 694 -0.30 36.27 0.52
N ALA A 695 -0.74 37.32 -0.18
CA ALA A 695 -1.85 38.15 0.28
C ALA A 695 -3.25 37.62 -0.09
N LEU A 696 -3.35 36.66 -1.02
CA LEU A 696 -4.62 36.22 -1.60
C LEU A 696 -5.54 35.52 -0.57
N PHE A 697 -4.95 34.78 0.37
CA PHE A 697 -5.62 34.18 1.52
C PHE A 697 -5.10 34.79 2.83
N PRO A 698 -5.63 35.94 3.28
CA PRO A 698 -5.15 36.60 4.51
C PRO A 698 -5.21 35.71 5.76
N ALA A 699 -6.21 34.83 5.84
CA ALA A 699 -6.38 33.89 6.96
C ALA A 699 -5.34 32.76 7.00
N TRP A 700 -4.54 32.59 5.95
CA TRP A 700 -3.50 31.57 5.86
C TRP A 700 -2.11 32.08 6.18
N GLN A 701 -1.97 33.36 6.54
CA GLN A 701 -0.70 33.89 6.99
C GLN A 701 -0.15 33.08 8.17
N ASN A 702 1.17 32.86 8.15
CA ASN A 702 1.87 32.00 9.10
C ASN A 702 1.34 30.56 9.12
N SER A 703 0.90 30.01 7.98
CA SER A 703 0.51 28.61 7.86
C SER A 703 1.51 27.82 7.03
N ALA A 704 1.78 26.59 7.45
CA ALA A 704 2.39 25.57 6.62
C ALA A 704 1.31 24.74 5.91
N PHE A 705 1.54 24.41 4.65
CA PHE A 705 0.72 23.50 3.86
C PHE A 705 1.50 22.24 3.54
N ILE A 706 0.87 21.09 3.73
CA ILE A 706 1.47 19.77 3.54
C ILE A 706 0.58 18.95 2.61
N GLY A 707 1.15 18.44 1.51
CA GLY A 707 0.48 17.44 0.69
C GLY A 707 0.38 16.10 1.42
N ALA A 708 -0.79 15.45 1.42
CA ALA A 708 -1.02 14.18 2.10
C ALA A 708 -1.42 13.07 1.11
N MET A 709 -0.88 11.86 1.34
CA MET A 709 -0.97 10.75 0.39
C MET A 709 -1.69 9.50 0.92
N ASN A 710 -1.56 9.15 2.20
CA ASN A 710 -2.29 8.01 2.82
C ASN A 710 -3.60 8.45 3.46
N ALA A 711 -3.68 9.73 3.85
CA ALA A 711 -4.93 10.43 4.12
C ALA A 711 -5.13 11.47 3.00
N PRO A 712 -5.47 11.05 1.77
CA PRO A 712 -5.30 11.87 0.56
C PRO A 712 -5.92 13.26 0.71
N GLY A 713 -5.16 14.33 0.47
CA GLY A 713 -5.65 15.68 0.67
C GLY A 713 -4.58 16.73 0.95
N LEU A 714 -5.03 17.90 1.41
CA LEU A 714 -4.19 19.03 1.80
C LEU A 714 -4.32 19.29 3.30
N VAL A 715 -3.21 19.35 4.01
CA VAL A 715 -3.15 19.66 5.45
C VAL A 715 -2.66 21.08 5.64
N ARG A 716 -3.30 21.84 6.51
CA ARG A 716 -2.83 23.14 7.01
C ARG A 716 -2.42 23.02 8.47
N VAL A 717 -1.23 23.52 8.76
CA VAL A 717 -0.71 23.70 10.11
C VAL A 717 -0.57 25.20 10.35
N GLN A 718 -1.09 25.70 11.47
CA GLN A 718 -0.84 27.07 11.88
C GLN A 718 0.50 27.12 12.62
N LEU A 719 1.35 28.05 12.23
CA LEU A 719 2.60 28.36 12.90
C LEU A 719 2.45 29.61 13.76
N ASP A 720 3.13 29.61 14.89
CA ASP A 720 3.26 30.75 15.81
C ASP A 720 4.69 30.81 16.34
N GLY A 721 5.52 31.59 15.66
CA GLY A 721 6.97 31.59 15.86
C GLY A 721 7.54 30.19 15.65
N THR A 722 8.10 29.61 16.70
CA THR A 722 8.70 28.26 16.69
C THR A 722 7.73 27.15 17.13
N ASN A 723 6.45 27.48 17.33
CA ASN A 723 5.39 26.54 17.68
C ASN A 723 4.51 26.21 16.47
N ALA A 724 3.85 25.05 16.52
CA ALA A 724 2.93 24.59 15.49
C ALA A 724 1.68 23.99 16.11
N ARG A 725 0.54 24.15 15.45
CA ARG A 725 -0.73 23.47 15.78
C ARG A 725 -1.42 23.00 14.51
N LYS A 726 -1.99 21.78 14.55
CA LYS A 726 -2.84 21.30 13.46
C LYS A 726 -4.03 22.25 13.30
N ALA A 727 -4.34 22.64 12.07
CA ALA A 727 -5.45 23.56 11.78
C ALA A 727 -6.53 22.83 10.98
N ASP A 728 -6.32 22.68 9.67
CA ASP A 728 -7.32 22.13 8.75
C ASP A 728 -6.79 20.93 7.99
N GLN A 729 -7.69 20.07 7.54
CA GLN A 729 -7.38 19.03 6.58
C GLN A 729 -8.53 18.89 5.60
N TRP A 730 -8.25 19.09 4.32
CA TRP A 730 -9.25 19.02 3.24
C TRP A 730 -9.05 17.78 2.40
N ASP A 731 -10.15 17.06 2.14
CA ASP A 731 -10.14 15.98 1.16
C ASP A 731 -10.07 16.56 -0.26
N MET A 732 -9.08 16.15 -1.04
CA MET A 732 -8.91 16.61 -2.42
C MET A 732 -9.50 15.60 -3.40
N ASP A 733 -10.77 15.24 -3.19
CA ASP A 733 -11.53 14.29 -3.99
C ASP A 733 -10.85 12.90 -4.02
N GLY A 734 -10.35 12.47 -2.87
CA GLY A 734 -9.57 11.26 -2.68
C GLY A 734 -8.19 11.24 -3.38
N GLN A 735 -7.73 12.36 -3.95
CA GLN A 735 -6.45 12.42 -4.65
C GLN A 735 -5.26 12.62 -3.72
N ARG A 736 -4.17 11.92 -4.03
CA ARG A 736 -2.88 12.02 -3.32
C ARG A 736 -2.20 13.30 -3.75
N ILE A 737 -1.91 14.19 -2.81
CA ILE A 737 -1.22 15.45 -3.11
C ILE A 737 0.28 15.25 -2.88
N ARG A 738 1.05 15.47 -3.94
CA ARG A 738 2.51 15.29 -4.00
C ARG A 738 3.25 16.60 -3.78
N GLU A 739 2.80 17.68 -4.38
CA GLU A 739 3.46 18.99 -4.27
C GLU A 739 2.48 20.07 -3.87
N VAL A 740 2.97 21.08 -3.18
CA VAL A 740 2.23 22.30 -2.86
C VAL A 740 3.17 23.50 -2.97
N GLU A 741 2.79 24.50 -3.76
CA GLU A 741 3.58 25.72 -3.96
C GLU A 741 2.67 26.96 -4.00
N GLN A 742 3.22 28.11 -3.62
CA GLN A 742 2.58 29.41 -3.74
C GLN A 742 2.91 30.01 -5.12
N GLY A 743 1.87 30.29 -5.90
CA GLY A 743 1.99 31.05 -7.14
C GLY A 743 2.36 32.52 -6.91
N PRO A 744 2.87 33.21 -7.94
CA PRO A 744 3.29 34.61 -7.85
C PRO A 744 2.14 35.57 -7.49
N ASP A 745 0.90 35.16 -7.73
CA ASP A 745 -0.33 35.88 -7.38
C ASP A 745 -0.88 35.56 -5.98
N GLY A 746 -0.17 34.72 -5.22
CA GLY A 746 -0.60 34.23 -3.91
C GLY A 746 -1.61 33.07 -3.96
N ALA A 747 -1.96 32.55 -5.14
CA ALA A 747 -2.74 31.32 -5.23
C ALA A 747 -1.92 30.12 -4.73
N VAL A 748 -2.59 29.11 -4.16
CA VAL A 748 -1.93 27.86 -3.81
C VAL A 748 -2.09 26.89 -4.96
N TRP A 749 -0.99 26.29 -5.40
CA TRP A 749 -0.95 25.33 -6.49
C TRP A 749 -0.56 23.96 -5.97
N LEU A 750 -1.19 22.92 -6.49
CA LEU A 750 -0.95 21.54 -6.08
C LEU A 750 -0.58 20.68 -7.28
N LEU A 751 0.31 19.72 -7.06
CA LEU A 751 0.44 18.55 -7.94
C LEU A 751 -0.16 17.33 -7.27
N GLU A 752 -1.02 16.63 -7.99
CA GLU A 752 -1.43 15.28 -7.62
C GLU A 752 -0.33 14.28 -7.99
N ASP A 753 -0.05 13.31 -7.10
CA ASP A 753 1.05 12.35 -7.24
C ASP A 753 1.05 11.64 -8.59
N GLY A 754 -0.10 11.10 -9.01
CA GLY A 754 -0.24 10.34 -10.25
C GLY A 754 0.65 9.07 -10.31
N ASN A 755 0.15 7.98 -10.87
CA ASN A 755 1.02 6.82 -11.19
C ASN A 755 1.62 6.97 -12.60
N ARG A 756 2.75 6.30 -12.90
CA ARG A 756 3.40 6.39 -14.22
C ARG A 756 2.39 6.07 -15.33
N GLY A 757 2.02 6.98 -16.22
CA GLY A 757 0.94 6.80 -17.21
C GLY A 757 -0.48 7.08 -16.69
N SER A 758 -0.59 7.88 -15.62
CA SER A 758 -1.80 8.50 -15.06
C SER A 758 -1.71 10.01 -15.24
N GLN A 759 -2.85 10.69 -15.33
CA GLN A 759 -2.94 12.14 -15.38
C GLN A 759 -2.80 12.74 -13.97
N GLY A 760 -1.57 12.96 -13.48
CA GLY A 760 -1.34 13.74 -12.25
C GLY A 760 -1.65 15.21 -12.51
N ARG A 761 -2.73 15.74 -11.93
CA ARG A 761 -3.21 17.08 -12.25
C ARG A 761 -2.42 18.17 -11.55
N LEU A 762 -2.25 19.30 -12.25
CA LEU A 762 -1.89 20.59 -11.70
C LEU A 762 -3.16 21.34 -11.34
N LEU A 763 -3.31 21.65 -10.06
CA LEU A 763 -4.47 22.36 -9.53
C LEU A 763 -4.06 23.76 -9.08
N ARG A 764 -4.94 24.73 -9.29
CA ARG A 764 -4.83 26.09 -8.74
C ARG A 764 -5.98 26.35 -7.78
N LEU A 765 -5.66 26.83 -6.58
CA LEU A 765 -6.61 27.15 -5.52
C LEU A 765 -6.70 28.67 -5.33
N THR A 766 -7.92 29.20 -5.40
CA THR A 766 -8.21 30.62 -5.12
C THR A 766 -9.36 30.76 -4.12
N PRO A 767 -9.50 31.89 -3.41
CA PRO A 767 -10.60 32.08 -2.48
C PRO A 767 -11.97 31.86 -3.14
N LYS A 768 -12.93 31.34 -2.37
CA LYS A 768 -14.36 31.53 -2.72
C LYS A 768 -14.64 33.03 -2.59
N GLY A 769 -15.26 33.60 -3.62
CA GLY A 769 -15.34 35.05 -3.86
C GLY A 769 -15.86 35.91 -2.72
#